data_AF-T2IML6-F1
#
_entry.id   AF-T2IML6-F1
#
_cell.length_a   1.000
_cell.length_b   1.000
_cell.length_c   1.000
_cell.angle_alpha   90.00
_cell.angle_beta   90.00
_cell.angle_gamma   90.00
#
_symmetry.space_group_name_H-M   'P 1'
#
loop_
_entity.id
_entity.type
_entity.pdbx_description
1 polymer ?
#
loop_
_entity_poly.entity_id
_entity_poly.type
_entity_poly.pdbx_seq_one_letter_code
_entity_poly.pdbx_strand_id
1 'polypeptide(L)'
;MHIYGSCRSRLDFSDWGAVVSSGGSATAGLTVNIYAQIGTRAGKNLLSAAKNITIEPGDKLTLTINEDAIKSGEDAFEIIFSAENTTASDAAQIAKIKLRDSDQVTKRTLPISLELTLDSHLALAATIATSNDLPDNPVNGQMRQIGADYYEYDSEALAGDYQSGSGYWKQVDQTFSTYLSATNASGGCDYPQSLITGLKFAPPVYPGDGSDHTPLRIWLLNGLSEDGQAQIPIGSAIALETKVNDSTQLATSLSGGIKVRVLGYVRRSTGFLDTSIAEANIEYNWEPNSPLFNLTTALPRGYALAVEIILSFLKSQLRGGITGGESISTILYTQGKLGNYNPIGFFTGNAIASLDDRMRILPTIGGFKRASGLAIINNYVTPRLGEDSYPVVVADTADQQIALSGVLAGDAFVYQSGSPIPSSQGLRAKFSTVTGEQTPSDWSNPVTLVTGQILQLTIDHPANSEGFATIRGDYPDSLIAGLNTEFTAPYFRLFLEIDGTIYQSDTLTLAAQTDTQQITIDAVNGFSVIGSLPSQPDSAFGFWNYGARTLASATGSGSLTTGVSIRFALAYAYPSPNLVLTKIAHEGLEEISYTLIEAITRSGAYGKVSSEGLEKTQRGTLDFNDPLVSISDDPLNDRTRISLPAVRNVYFSTSAPTVDDDGASGYRQGDRWHYYTGSILNASYVCLGAANGAALWPSLGTGENSQGSGLSTEETLTALKALTGVANNSVYLLASTNNIYRYDASSTATPNDDKVIITAEKNQNPLLAGRFLKVGTFSASEITPTTARNFVTDAELLLIDTIADKAEENHLHITSKGSLLTSNGTAHTQFPVPDGKYVMGDGSTESGLIAVDPPGSIATRTKASYTQPSLNQTVILQFSSTQNFVANQTYVAIETGGIYLITNIGNATTATAEYKGFGVNPTTQVQTNRKVSLTGRPGDPGASALTLTVESFTTPAISEEVTIDVISATGANLGSFVDISTAGNYKVTGKDETANPNTLTVENLGGNNTSAGVTIAANSQVTVAGPPGPIGSVAATSSINYQGAIPPPNTEGNQWKTFIDSLNNNKYSFKENSNGLVKIFAFISDILATTLTGLSLPLNPTEILATDTIIEALGKAQKYFVDFLTTFNVADKLVKLDANGFIPKLNGSKITENVIHPVAIDIVADGTYRILAYPSTVVENIRYDGIYDLKTDNNVGTLSIAIDGTFITEFDNLSVTTTGANYTTTGENVLHPGDSLFIILNNSDTSNPMTKLSFTLYGVKNP
;
A
#
# COMPACT_ATOMS: atom_id res chain seq x y z
N MET A 1 4.60 13.95 -1.25
CA MET A 1 3.19 14.36 -1.33
C MET A 1 2.79 14.80 0.06
N HIS A 2 2.03 15.88 0.17
CA HIS A 2 1.85 16.60 1.43
C HIS A 2 0.48 17.25 1.46
N ILE A 3 0.00 17.52 2.68
CA ILE A 3 -1.28 18.16 2.96
C ILE A 3 -0.99 19.55 3.49
N TYR A 4 -1.79 20.50 3.04
CA TYR A 4 -1.48 21.92 3.14
C TYR A 4 -2.69 22.76 3.58
N GLY A 5 -2.41 23.96 4.06
CA GLY A 5 -3.42 24.98 4.30
C GLY A 5 -4.01 25.44 2.97
N SER A 6 -5.29 25.16 2.78
CA SER A 6 -6.04 25.31 1.53
C SER A 6 -6.14 26.76 1.02
N CYS A 7 -5.08 27.33 0.42
CA CYS A 7 -5.18 28.58 -0.33
C CYS A 7 -4.14 28.70 -1.44
N ARG A 8 -4.45 29.51 -2.46
CA ARG A 8 -3.58 29.70 -3.61
C ARG A 8 -2.26 30.37 -3.25
N SER A 9 -1.24 30.13 -4.07
CA SER A 9 0.14 30.55 -3.80
C SER A 9 0.35 32.05 -3.57
N ARG A 10 -0.53 32.92 -4.09
CA ARG A 10 -0.45 34.39 -4.01
C ARG A 10 -1.83 35.03 -4.27
N LEU A 11 -2.16 36.14 -3.61
CA LEU A 11 -3.32 36.98 -4.00
C LEU A 11 -3.07 37.75 -5.30
N ASP A 12 -4.06 37.76 -6.20
CA ASP A 12 -4.03 38.55 -7.42
C ASP A 12 -4.21 40.05 -7.12
N PHE A 13 -3.73 40.89 -8.02
CA PHE A 13 -3.82 42.35 -7.88
C PHE A 13 -5.28 42.86 -7.84
N SER A 14 -6.23 42.08 -8.36
CA SER A 14 -7.67 42.37 -8.40
C SER A 14 -8.45 41.91 -7.16
N ASP A 15 -7.88 41.08 -6.28
CA ASP A 15 -8.61 40.55 -5.11
C ASP A 15 -8.77 41.57 -3.98
N TRP A 16 -7.95 42.63 -3.98
CA TRP A 16 -7.90 43.62 -2.91
C TRP A 16 -7.63 45.03 -3.43
N GLY A 17 -7.95 46.04 -2.64
CA GLY A 17 -7.78 47.46 -2.94
C GLY A 17 -6.96 48.18 -1.86
N ALA A 18 -6.28 49.24 -2.28
CA ALA A 18 -5.67 50.24 -1.42
C ALA A 18 -5.98 51.60 -2.04
N VAL A 19 -6.68 52.47 -1.31
CA VAL A 19 -7.15 53.77 -1.80
C VAL A 19 -6.83 54.83 -0.76
N VAL A 20 -6.16 55.90 -1.18
CA VAL A 20 -5.88 57.06 -0.33
C VAL A 20 -7.00 58.08 -0.49
N SER A 21 -7.44 58.67 0.61
CA SER A 21 -8.47 59.69 0.64
C SER A 21 -8.28 60.62 1.84
N SER A 22 -8.76 61.85 1.74
CA SER A 22 -8.60 62.84 2.82
C SER A 22 -9.49 62.52 4.04
N GLY A 23 -9.10 63.07 5.20
CA GLY A 23 -9.84 62.91 6.46
C GLY A 23 -9.25 61.88 7.42
N GLY A 24 -7.95 61.58 7.29
CA GLY A 24 -7.16 60.94 8.33
C GLY A 24 -6.41 61.96 9.18
N SER A 25 -5.32 61.52 9.78
CA SER A 25 -4.41 62.31 10.61
C SER A 25 -2.97 61.78 10.51
N ALA A 26 -2.58 61.26 9.33
CA ALA A 26 -1.18 61.07 9.00
C ALA A 26 -0.47 62.44 9.01
N THR A 27 0.71 62.54 9.63
CA THR A 27 1.44 63.82 9.78
C THR A 27 2.61 64.00 8.81
N ALA A 28 3.09 62.90 8.22
CA ALA A 28 4.19 62.90 7.25
C ALA A 28 3.75 62.36 5.88
N GLY A 29 4.28 62.94 4.80
CA GLY A 29 4.15 62.37 3.47
C GLY A 29 4.93 61.05 3.39
N LEU A 30 4.23 59.94 3.15
CA LEU A 30 4.77 58.59 3.22
C LEU A 30 4.44 57.80 1.94
N THR A 31 5.47 57.33 1.24
CA THR A 31 5.32 56.37 0.14
C THR A 31 5.70 54.98 0.62
N VAL A 32 4.76 54.03 0.53
CA VAL A 32 4.92 52.61 0.91
C VAL A 32 4.55 51.69 -0.25
N ASN A 33 5.20 50.53 -0.32
CA ASN A 33 4.71 49.37 -1.05
C ASN A 33 3.82 48.55 -0.12
N ILE A 34 2.56 48.33 -0.49
CA ILE A 34 1.60 47.56 0.30
C ILE A 34 1.38 46.19 -0.32
N TYR A 35 1.24 45.18 0.54
CA TYR A 35 1.03 43.78 0.20
C TYR A 35 -0.12 43.17 0.99
N ALA A 36 -0.79 42.18 0.40
CA ALA A 36 -1.78 41.33 1.06
C ALA A 36 -1.38 39.85 0.97
N GLN A 37 -1.74 39.07 1.99
CA GLN A 37 -1.60 37.59 2.06
C GLN A 37 -2.84 36.95 2.66
N ILE A 38 -3.21 35.75 2.20
CA ILE A 38 -4.18 34.88 2.87
C ILE A 38 -3.49 34.17 4.03
N GLY A 39 -4.04 34.27 5.24
CA GLY A 39 -3.76 33.39 6.37
C GLY A 39 -4.77 32.24 6.46
N THR A 40 -4.26 31.02 6.69
CA THR A 40 -5.00 29.76 6.84
C THR A 40 -4.69 29.11 8.19
N ARG A 41 -5.26 27.91 8.46
CA ARG A 41 -4.93 27.11 9.66
C ARG A 41 -3.45 26.68 9.73
N ALA A 42 -2.79 26.48 8.60
CA ALA A 42 -1.41 26.00 8.51
C ALA A 42 -0.36 27.12 8.45
N GLY A 43 -0.70 28.24 7.80
CA GLY A 43 0.25 29.30 7.49
C GLY A 43 -0.31 30.33 6.50
N LYS A 44 0.55 31.15 5.94
CA LYS A 44 0.22 32.24 4.99
C LYS A 44 0.74 31.96 3.57
N ASN A 45 0.09 32.52 2.54
CA ASN A 45 0.62 32.44 1.17
C ASN A 45 1.71 33.50 0.89
N LEU A 46 2.21 33.60 -0.34
CA LEU A 46 3.18 34.63 -0.70
C LEU A 46 2.54 36.02 -0.74
N LEU A 47 3.31 37.04 -0.37
CA LEU A 47 2.98 38.45 -0.61
C LEU A 47 2.46 38.64 -2.03
N SER A 48 1.34 39.38 -2.18
CA SER A 48 0.75 39.78 -3.45
C SER A 48 1.72 40.50 -4.39
N ALA A 49 1.26 40.87 -5.59
CA ALA A 49 1.86 42.02 -6.27
C ALA A 49 1.71 43.28 -5.38
N ALA A 50 2.74 44.14 -5.36
CA ALA A 50 2.75 45.34 -4.54
C ALA A 50 1.76 46.40 -5.06
N LYS A 51 1.20 47.20 -4.16
CA LYS A 51 0.57 48.49 -4.51
C LYS A 51 1.41 49.60 -3.90
N ASN A 52 2.12 50.34 -4.75
CA ASN A 52 2.85 51.53 -4.34
C ASN A 52 1.84 52.66 -4.09
N ILE A 53 1.89 53.24 -2.89
CA ILE A 53 0.88 54.17 -2.37
C ILE A 53 1.62 55.33 -1.68
N THR A 54 1.32 56.56 -2.09
CA THR A 54 1.73 57.78 -1.37
C THR A 54 0.54 58.31 -0.57
N ILE A 55 0.77 58.56 0.72
CA ILE A 55 -0.18 59.10 1.69
C ILE A 55 0.33 60.49 2.06
N GLU A 56 -0.46 61.54 1.84
CA GLU A 56 -0.07 62.92 2.17
C GLU A 56 -0.55 63.32 3.58
N PRO A 57 0.00 64.38 4.21
CA PRO A 57 -0.45 64.84 5.52
C PRO A 57 -1.95 65.19 5.55
N GLY A 58 -2.70 64.53 6.43
CA GLY A 58 -4.17 64.62 6.54
C GLY A 58 -4.96 63.57 5.76
N ASP A 59 -4.30 62.71 5.00
CA ASP A 59 -4.94 61.55 4.37
C ASP A 59 -5.14 60.38 5.34
N LYS A 60 -6.03 59.47 4.93
CA LYS A 60 -6.19 58.10 5.41
C LYS A 60 -6.03 57.13 4.24
N LEU A 61 -5.67 55.89 4.56
CA LEU A 61 -5.58 54.78 3.64
C LEU A 61 -6.71 53.78 3.93
N THR A 62 -7.61 53.57 2.96
CA THR A 62 -8.63 52.52 3.02
C THR A 62 -8.13 51.28 2.29
N LEU A 63 -8.02 50.17 3.01
CA LEU A 63 -7.69 48.84 2.50
C LEU A 63 -8.99 48.05 2.34
N THR A 64 -9.18 47.38 1.19
CA THR A 64 -10.42 46.65 0.87
C THR A 64 -10.11 45.23 0.41
N ILE A 65 -10.90 44.25 0.83
CA ILE A 65 -10.96 42.91 0.26
C ILE A 65 -12.20 42.84 -0.62
N ASN A 66 -12.04 42.44 -1.88
CA ASN A 66 -13.14 42.41 -2.85
C ASN A 66 -14.00 41.15 -2.70
N GLU A 67 -15.20 41.15 -3.30
CA GLU A 67 -16.20 40.08 -3.15
C GLU A 67 -15.64 38.69 -3.54
N ASP A 68 -15.01 38.58 -4.71
CA ASP A 68 -14.40 37.34 -5.22
C ASP A 68 -13.02 37.00 -4.62
N ALA A 69 -12.53 37.70 -3.59
CA ALA A 69 -11.15 37.57 -3.13
C ALA A 69 -10.78 36.18 -2.62
N ILE A 70 -11.75 35.45 -2.05
CA ILE A 70 -11.57 34.10 -1.52
C ILE A 70 -12.27 33.12 -2.45
N LYS A 71 -11.50 32.23 -3.08
CA LYS A 71 -12.04 31.30 -4.08
C LYS A 71 -12.74 30.12 -3.40
N SER A 72 -13.68 29.50 -4.10
CA SER A 72 -14.58 28.47 -3.55
C SER A 72 -13.87 27.25 -2.95
N GLY A 73 -12.69 26.87 -3.46
CA GLY A 73 -11.87 25.76 -2.96
C GLY A 73 -10.98 26.08 -1.75
N GLU A 74 -10.97 27.32 -1.26
CA GLU A 74 -10.04 27.79 -0.21
C GLU A 74 -10.62 27.72 1.22
N ASP A 75 -9.72 27.77 2.22
CA ASP A 75 -10.00 27.85 3.65
C ASP A 75 -9.24 29.02 4.30
N ALA A 76 -9.60 30.23 3.88
CA ALA A 76 -9.04 31.47 4.40
C ALA A 76 -9.68 31.87 5.75
N PHE A 77 -8.86 32.44 6.65
CA PHE A 77 -9.24 32.90 7.99
C PHE A 77 -9.00 34.39 8.20
N GLU A 78 -7.91 34.91 7.64
CA GLU A 78 -7.53 36.32 7.70
C GLU A 78 -6.90 36.75 6.38
N ILE A 79 -7.02 38.03 6.01
CA ILE A 79 -6.06 38.69 5.13
C ILE A 79 -5.10 39.50 5.98
N ILE A 80 -3.81 39.24 5.82
CA ILE A 80 -2.72 39.96 6.45
C ILE A 80 -2.27 41.08 5.50
N PHE A 81 -2.25 42.31 5.99
CA PHE A 81 -1.69 43.46 5.28
C PHE A 81 -0.32 43.83 5.84
N SER A 82 0.61 44.09 4.93
CA SER A 82 1.98 44.47 5.27
C SER A 82 2.52 45.53 4.32
N ALA A 83 3.53 46.28 4.77
CA ALA A 83 4.13 47.36 4.01
C ALA A 83 5.63 47.51 4.24
N GLU A 84 6.31 48.11 3.26
CA GLU A 84 7.76 48.36 3.24
C GLU A 84 8.12 49.58 2.36
N ASN A 85 9.37 50.06 2.51
CA ASN A 85 9.93 51.25 1.86
C ASN A 85 11.13 50.95 0.93
N THR A 86 11.56 49.69 0.81
CA THR A 86 12.81 49.24 0.20
C THR A 86 12.67 47.92 -0.56
N THR A 87 12.38 46.81 0.12
CA THR A 87 12.27 45.48 -0.49
C THR A 87 11.17 44.64 0.16
N ALA A 88 10.59 43.70 -0.61
CA ALA A 88 9.53 42.81 -0.13
C ALA A 88 9.93 41.92 1.07
N SER A 89 11.23 41.68 1.31
CA SER A 89 11.73 41.00 2.51
C SER A 89 11.53 41.82 3.80
N ASP A 90 11.49 43.15 3.67
CA ASP A 90 11.32 44.10 4.76
C ASP A 90 9.83 44.33 5.11
N ALA A 91 8.90 43.64 4.42
CA ALA A 91 7.45 43.79 4.58
C ALA A 91 7.00 43.52 6.02
N ALA A 92 6.62 44.58 6.74
CA ALA A 92 6.19 44.52 8.13
C ALA A 92 4.66 44.47 8.22
N GLN A 93 4.11 43.65 9.12
CA GLN A 93 2.66 43.56 9.36
C GLN A 93 2.13 44.88 9.93
N ILE A 94 1.15 45.48 9.24
CA ILE A 94 0.49 46.73 9.67
C ILE A 94 -0.95 46.52 10.14
N ALA A 95 -1.66 45.52 9.57
CA ALA A 95 -3.06 45.26 9.86
C ALA A 95 -3.50 43.86 9.40
N LYS A 96 -4.68 43.43 9.84
CA LYS A 96 -5.37 42.21 9.40
C LYS A 96 -6.88 42.43 9.31
N ILE A 97 -7.52 41.81 8.32
CA ILE A 97 -8.98 41.65 8.25
C ILE A 97 -9.30 40.17 8.46
N LYS A 98 -10.06 39.83 9.51
CA LYS A 98 -10.59 38.47 9.69
C LYS A 98 -11.72 38.21 8.70
N LEU A 99 -11.73 37.01 8.11
CA LEU A 99 -12.67 36.54 7.08
C LEU A 99 -13.74 35.61 7.66
N ARG A 100 -13.56 35.17 8.90
CA ARG A 100 -14.50 34.38 9.69
C ARG A 100 -14.70 35.04 11.05
N ASP A 101 -15.83 34.78 11.67
CA ASP A 101 -16.10 35.20 13.06
C ASP A 101 -15.33 34.36 14.08
N SER A 102 -15.45 34.71 15.36
CA SER A 102 -14.76 34.04 16.48
C SER A 102 -15.20 32.57 16.69
N ASP A 103 -16.32 32.16 16.10
CA ASP A 103 -16.75 30.76 16.01
C ASP A 103 -15.87 29.92 15.05
N GLN A 104 -15.11 30.57 14.17
CA GLN A 104 -14.39 30.01 13.03
C GLN A 104 -15.26 29.30 11.96
N VAL A 105 -16.57 29.33 12.11
CA VAL A 105 -17.55 28.70 11.19
C VAL A 105 -18.10 29.73 10.23
N THR A 106 -18.63 30.84 10.77
CA THR A 106 -19.36 31.85 10.01
C THR A 106 -18.38 32.67 9.18
N LYS A 107 -18.55 32.64 7.85
CA LYS A 107 -17.78 33.48 6.92
C LYS A 107 -18.37 34.89 6.90
N ARG A 108 -17.52 35.91 6.93
CA ARG A 108 -17.93 37.31 6.84
C ARG A 108 -18.20 37.70 5.39
N THR A 109 -19.26 38.48 5.18
CA THR A 109 -19.65 38.99 3.86
C THR A 109 -18.58 39.93 3.32
N LEU A 110 -18.06 39.61 2.12
CA LEU A 110 -17.19 40.50 1.34
C LEU A 110 -18.06 41.40 0.43
N PRO A 111 -17.61 42.60 0.03
CA PRO A 111 -16.32 43.20 0.36
C PRO A 111 -16.25 43.76 1.79
N ILE A 112 -15.06 43.73 2.39
CA ILE A 112 -14.77 44.30 3.71
C ILE A 112 -13.65 45.34 3.57
N SER A 113 -13.78 46.48 4.25
CA SER A 113 -12.77 47.53 4.27
C SER A 113 -12.28 47.86 5.68
N LEU A 114 -11.02 48.28 5.79
CA LEU A 114 -10.35 48.75 7.00
C LEU A 114 -9.69 50.11 6.71
N GLU A 115 -9.81 51.07 7.63
CA GLU A 115 -9.24 52.41 7.45
C GLU A 115 -8.03 52.63 8.37
N LEU A 116 -6.90 52.97 7.76
CA LEU A 116 -5.66 53.35 8.43
C LEU A 116 -5.58 54.88 8.47
N THR A 117 -6.05 55.46 9.58
CA THR A 117 -6.27 56.91 9.75
C THR A 117 -5.17 57.64 10.54
N LEU A 118 -4.32 56.94 11.30
CA LEU A 118 -3.27 57.53 12.14
C LEU A 118 -1.88 57.08 11.70
N ASP A 119 -0.84 57.90 11.93
CA ASP A 119 0.56 57.50 11.71
C ASP A 119 0.91 56.18 12.41
N SER A 120 0.34 55.93 13.59
CA SER A 120 0.55 54.69 14.33
C SER A 120 0.09 53.44 13.55
N HIS A 121 -0.95 53.55 12.72
CA HIS A 121 -1.47 52.46 11.88
C HIS A 121 -0.54 52.16 10.68
N LEU A 122 0.28 53.14 10.29
CA LEU A 122 1.20 53.09 9.15
C LEU A 122 2.65 52.83 9.58
N ALA A 123 2.94 52.87 10.89
CA ALA A 123 4.28 52.75 11.44
C ALA A 123 4.84 51.32 11.29
N LEU A 124 5.78 51.17 10.35
CA LEU A 124 6.48 49.91 10.04
C LEU A 124 7.44 49.51 11.17
N ALA A 125 7.46 48.22 11.52
CA ALA A 125 8.38 47.61 12.50
C ALA A 125 8.53 48.39 13.84
N ALA A 126 7.44 49.01 14.31
CA ALA A 126 7.47 49.95 15.42
C ALA A 126 7.79 49.30 16.77
N THR A 127 9.02 49.47 17.23
CA THR A 127 9.46 49.16 18.60
C THR A 127 9.10 50.31 19.54
N ILE A 128 8.59 49.99 20.72
CA ILE A 128 8.20 50.95 21.77
C ILE A 128 8.90 50.62 23.11
N ALA A 129 9.00 51.60 24.00
CA ALA A 129 9.78 51.45 25.23
C ALA A 129 9.06 50.65 26.33
N THR A 130 7.75 50.83 26.48
CA THR A 130 6.93 50.20 27.50
C THR A 130 5.52 49.85 26.98
N SER A 131 4.77 49.05 27.74
CA SER A 131 3.35 48.80 27.47
C SER A 131 2.47 50.05 27.52
N ASN A 132 2.92 51.13 28.17
CA ASN A 132 2.18 52.40 28.23
C ASN A 132 2.31 53.22 26.94
N ASP A 133 3.23 52.82 26.04
CA ASP A 133 3.45 53.44 24.72
C ASP A 133 2.67 52.72 23.60
N LEU A 134 1.81 51.76 23.95
CA LEU A 134 0.91 51.08 23.02
C LEU A 134 -0.22 52.04 22.56
N PRO A 135 -0.61 52.04 21.27
CA PRO A 135 -1.70 52.86 20.79
C PRO A 135 -3.05 52.64 21.53
N ASP A 136 -3.70 53.74 21.91
CA ASP A 136 -5.06 53.78 22.50
C ASP A 136 -6.17 53.42 21.49
N ASN A 137 -5.91 53.63 20.20
CA ASN A 137 -6.85 53.37 19.10
C ASN A 137 -6.20 52.45 18.06
N PRO A 138 -5.92 51.17 18.38
CA PRO A 138 -5.23 50.27 17.46
C PRO A 138 -6.17 49.63 16.44
N VAL A 139 -5.61 49.25 15.29
CA VAL A 139 -6.31 48.48 14.25
C VAL A 139 -6.02 46.99 14.39
N ASN A 140 -7.01 46.13 14.09
CA ASN A 140 -6.84 44.68 14.18
C ASN A 140 -5.63 44.22 13.33
N GLY A 141 -4.79 43.35 13.90
CA GLY A 141 -3.54 42.86 13.29
C GLY A 141 -2.36 43.84 13.30
N GLN A 142 -2.49 45.01 13.91
CA GLN A 142 -1.36 45.92 14.12
C GLN A 142 -0.33 45.27 15.06
N MET A 143 0.96 45.39 14.73
CA MET A 143 2.04 44.84 15.54
C MET A 143 2.90 45.89 16.24
N ARG A 144 3.45 45.54 17.39
CA ARG A 144 4.46 46.30 18.15
C ARG A 144 5.50 45.36 18.75
N GLN A 145 6.70 45.89 19.01
CA GLN A 145 7.74 45.20 19.77
C GLN A 145 7.99 45.94 21.08
N ILE A 146 8.04 45.21 22.20
CA ILE A 146 8.36 45.73 23.53
C ILE A 146 9.55 44.93 24.06
N GLY A 147 10.73 45.53 24.11
CA GLY A 147 11.97 44.80 24.42
C GLY A 147 12.27 43.73 23.36
N ALA A 148 12.25 42.46 23.75
CA ALA A 148 12.45 41.32 22.84
C ALA A 148 11.14 40.77 22.26
N ASP A 149 10.00 41.12 22.85
CA ASP A 149 8.71 40.45 22.63
C ASP A 149 7.85 41.20 21.59
N TYR A 150 7.19 40.43 20.73
CA TYR A 150 6.26 40.94 19.72
C TYR A 150 4.82 40.80 20.20
N TYR A 151 4.03 41.84 19.96
CA TYR A 151 2.61 41.91 20.32
C TYR A 151 1.76 42.25 19.10
N GLU A 152 0.67 41.51 18.91
CA GLU A 152 -0.36 41.78 17.89
C GLU A 152 -1.67 42.20 18.57
N TYR A 153 -2.32 43.26 18.08
CA TYR A 153 -3.65 43.65 18.56
C TYR A 153 -4.77 42.85 17.88
N ASP A 154 -5.57 42.16 18.67
CA ASP A 154 -6.78 41.44 18.25
C ASP A 154 -8.02 42.17 18.79
N SER A 155 -8.81 42.77 17.90
CA SER A 155 -9.96 43.62 18.26
C SER A 155 -11.15 42.86 18.85
N GLU A 156 -11.12 41.53 18.80
CA GLU A 156 -12.16 40.62 19.25
C GLU A 156 -11.66 39.69 20.37
N ALA A 157 -10.44 39.93 20.86
CA ALA A 157 -9.90 39.20 21.99
C ALA A 157 -10.76 39.46 23.24
N LEU A 158 -11.15 38.38 23.92
CA LEU A 158 -11.77 38.48 25.25
C LEU A 158 -10.74 38.60 26.38
N ALA A 159 -9.47 38.24 26.08
CA ALA A 159 -8.32 38.37 26.97
C ALA A 159 -7.01 38.46 26.17
N GLY A 160 -5.99 39.04 26.79
CA GLY A 160 -4.61 39.19 26.30
C GLY A 160 -3.80 39.96 27.34
N ASP A 161 -2.58 40.37 26.99
CA ASP A 161 -1.60 40.94 27.93
C ASP A 161 -1.91 42.41 28.27
N TYR A 162 -2.32 43.20 27.28
CA TYR A 162 -2.65 44.60 27.46
C TYR A 162 -3.98 44.94 26.76
N GLN A 163 -4.99 45.34 27.52
CA GLN A 163 -6.28 45.76 26.97
C GLN A 163 -6.14 47.12 26.26
N SER A 164 -6.74 47.26 25.07
CA SER A 164 -6.89 48.55 24.39
C SER A 164 -8.22 48.58 23.64
N GLY A 165 -9.00 49.66 23.80
CA GLY A 165 -10.36 49.73 23.28
C GLY A 165 -11.24 48.54 23.70
N SER A 166 -11.78 47.81 22.71
CA SER A 166 -12.60 46.61 22.91
C SER A 166 -11.82 45.29 22.90
N GLY A 167 -10.54 45.32 22.54
CA GLY A 167 -9.71 44.14 22.34
C GLY A 167 -8.45 44.14 23.21
N TYR A 168 -7.49 43.29 22.84
CA TYR A 168 -6.23 43.14 23.57
C TYR A 168 -5.06 42.99 22.61
N TRP A 169 -3.93 43.55 23.01
CA TRP A 169 -2.62 43.14 22.55
C TRP A 169 -2.28 41.77 23.15
N LYS A 170 -1.81 40.86 22.31
CA LYS A 170 -1.37 39.50 22.67
C LYS A 170 0.08 39.32 22.26
N GLN A 171 0.91 38.76 23.14
CA GLN A 171 2.25 38.29 22.78
C GLN A 171 2.15 37.23 21.67
N VAL A 172 3.05 37.28 20.69
CA VAL A 172 3.09 36.36 19.54
C VAL A 172 4.53 35.97 19.19
N ASP A 173 4.74 34.72 18.81
CA ASP A 173 6.07 34.20 18.41
C ASP A 173 6.51 34.68 17.01
N GLN A 174 5.63 35.36 16.26
CA GLN A 174 5.98 35.94 14.95
C GLN A 174 6.64 37.32 15.11
N THR A 175 7.74 37.54 14.39
CA THR A 175 8.32 38.88 14.20
C THR A 175 7.43 39.75 13.30
N PHE A 176 7.78 41.03 13.12
CA PHE A 176 7.11 41.91 12.16
C PHE A 176 7.05 41.38 10.71
N SER A 177 8.04 40.58 10.26
CA SER A 177 8.18 40.26 8.84
C SER A 177 7.11 39.27 8.37
N THR A 178 6.30 39.71 7.41
CA THR A 178 5.27 38.89 6.77
C THR A 178 5.79 38.10 5.57
N TYR A 179 6.99 38.41 5.09
CA TYR A 179 7.65 37.76 3.95
C TYR A 179 7.71 36.22 4.09
N LEU A 180 7.68 35.55 2.94
CA LEU A 180 8.02 34.15 2.75
C LEU A 180 8.75 34.01 1.41
N SER A 181 9.85 33.25 1.40
CA SER A 181 10.58 32.90 0.17
C SER A 181 9.84 31.87 -0.69
N ALA A 182 9.13 30.95 -0.05
CA ALA A 182 8.23 29.98 -0.67
C ALA A 182 7.07 29.65 0.28
N THR A 183 5.92 29.24 -0.26
CA THR A 183 4.77 28.79 0.54
C THR A 183 5.03 27.48 1.28
N ASN A 184 6.04 26.71 0.89
CA ASN A 184 6.47 25.48 1.57
C ASN A 184 7.67 25.68 2.51
N ALA A 185 8.03 26.94 2.80
CA ALA A 185 8.85 27.28 3.95
C ALA A 185 8.01 27.28 5.24
N SER A 186 8.66 27.29 6.40
CA SER A 186 7.97 27.33 7.71
C SER A 186 7.03 28.54 7.81
N GLY A 187 5.84 28.32 8.36
CA GLY A 187 4.76 29.32 8.43
C GLY A 187 4.04 29.60 7.12
N GLY A 188 4.37 28.90 6.03
CA GLY A 188 3.69 28.99 4.74
C GLY A 188 2.45 28.08 4.62
N CYS A 189 1.54 28.39 3.69
CA CYS A 189 0.32 27.60 3.47
C CYS A 189 0.61 26.20 2.90
N ASP A 190 1.60 26.07 2.00
CA ASP A 190 2.10 24.79 1.49
C ASP A 190 3.19 24.18 2.41
N TYR A 191 3.17 24.46 3.72
CA TYR A 191 4.09 23.80 4.67
C TYR A 191 3.55 22.42 5.05
N PRO A 192 4.32 21.31 4.92
CA PRO A 192 3.79 19.96 5.11
C PRO A 192 3.18 19.73 6.49
N GLN A 193 1.94 19.24 6.55
CA GLN A 193 1.22 18.97 7.81
C GLN A 193 2.03 18.20 8.87
N SER A 194 2.87 17.25 8.46
CA SER A 194 3.75 16.47 9.34
C SER A 194 4.85 17.28 10.04
N LEU A 195 5.03 18.55 9.68
CA LEU A 195 5.99 19.49 10.27
C LEU A 195 5.30 20.66 11.00
N ILE A 196 3.97 20.72 11.01
CA ILE A 196 3.20 21.80 11.65
C ILE A 196 3.12 21.53 13.16
N THR A 197 4.01 22.16 13.93
CA THR A 197 4.01 22.11 15.40
C THR A 197 2.96 23.07 15.98
N GLY A 198 1.69 22.73 15.81
CA GLY A 198 0.53 23.51 16.26
C GLY A 198 -0.15 24.31 15.13
N LEU A 199 -1.48 24.30 15.11
CA LEU A 199 -2.29 25.02 14.12
C LEU A 199 -2.48 26.48 14.55
N LYS A 200 -2.34 27.43 13.60
CA LYS A 200 -2.58 28.87 13.86
C LYS A 200 -4.02 29.13 14.30
N PHE A 201 -4.95 28.35 13.77
CA PHE A 201 -6.36 28.35 14.17
C PHE A 201 -6.77 26.91 14.50
N ALA A 202 -7.08 26.64 15.76
CA ALA A 202 -7.59 25.35 16.21
C ALA A 202 -9.01 25.10 15.63
N PRO A 203 -9.32 23.91 15.09
CA PRO A 203 -10.66 23.58 14.60
C PRO A 203 -11.77 23.77 15.66
N PRO A 204 -13.02 24.07 15.26
CA PRO A 204 -14.15 24.05 16.19
C PRO A 204 -14.28 22.70 16.88
N VAL A 205 -14.64 22.68 18.17
CA VAL A 205 -14.83 21.42 18.92
C VAL A 205 -16.06 20.69 18.39
N TYR A 206 -15.91 19.40 18.07
CA TYR A 206 -17.05 18.55 17.72
C TYR A 206 -17.74 18.01 18.99
N PRO A 207 -19.06 18.21 19.18
CA PRO A 207 -19.77 17.78 20.38
C PRO A 207 -19.95 16.25 20.50
N GLY A 208 -19.89 15.51 19.38
CA GLY A 208 -20.21 14.07 19.36
C GLY A 208 -21.70 13.79 19.57
N ASP A 209 -22.57 14.63 19.02
CA ASP A 209 -24.04 14.53 19.10
C ASP A 209 -24.68 13.90 17.85
N GLY A 210 -23.86 13.43 16.89
CA GLY A 210 -24.33 12.86 15.62
C GLY A 210 -24.71 13.88 14.55
N SER A 211 -24.61 15.18 14.81
CA SER A 211 -24.70 16.21 13.77
C SER A 211 -23.44 16.23 12.89
N ASP A 212 -23.51 16.88 11.71
CA ASP A 212 -22.32 17.13 10.90
C ASP A 212 -21.49 18.27 11.50
N HIS A 213 -20.19 18.01 11.69
CA HIS A 213 -19.21 19.00 12.11
C HIS A 213 -18.99 20.09 11.05
N THR A 214 -18.41 21.23 11.45
CA THR A 214 -17.98 22.27 10.50
C THR A 214 -16.92 21.70 9.54
N PRO A 215 -17.18 21.66 8.22
CA PRO A 215 -16.27 21.00 7.29
C PRO A 215 -14.85 21.59 7.30
N LEU A 216 -13.86 20.72 7.50
CA LEU A 216 -12.44 21.08 7.50
C LEU A 216 -11.85 20.86 6.11
N ARG A 217 -11.44 21.95 5.47
CA ARG A 217 -10.99 21.96 4.07
C ARG A 217 -9.49 21.73 3.96
N ILE A 218 -9.10 20.64 3.31
CA ILE A 218 -7.68 20.29 3.08
C ILE A 218 -7.40 20.06 1.59
N TRP A 219 -6.16 20.31 1.20
CA TRP A 219 -5.65 20.12 -0.16
C TRP A 219 -4.60 19.00 -0.19
N LEU A 220 -4.80 18.02 -1.08
CA LEU A 220 -3.78 17.06 -1.49
C LEU A 220 -3.11 17.57 -2.77
N LEU A 221 -1.99 18.28 -2.63
CA LEU A 221 -1.34 18.99 -3.72
C LEU A 221 -0.31 18.12 -4.46
N ASN A 222 -0.50 17.92 -5.76
CA ASN A 222 0.51 17.29 -6.63
C ASN A 222 1.60 18.30 -7.02
N GLY A 223 2.55 18.54 -6.13
CA GLY A 223 3.71 19.40 -6.41
C GLY A 223 3.37 20.90 -6.54
N LEU A 224 4.40 21.74 -6.57
CA LEU A 224 4.22 23.20 -6.51
C LEU A 224 4.07 23.86 -7.89
N SER A 225 4.55 23.22 -8.96
CA SER A 225 4.73 23.82 -10.29
C SER A 225 3.80 23.20 -11.33
N GLU A 226 3.18 24.06 -12.14
CA GLU A 226 2.36 23.69 -13.31
C GLU A 226 3.26 23.47 -14.55
N ASP A 227 4.27 22.60 -14.42
CA ASP A 227 5.36 22.39 -15.38
C ASP A 227 5.15 21.20 -16.33
N GLY A 228 3.93 20.65 -16.36
CA GLY A 228 3.57 19.51 -17.21
C GLY A 228 4.23 18.18 -16.85
N GLN A 229 4.99 18.11 -15.75
CA GLN A 229 5.61 16.87 -15.28
C GLN A 229 4.56 15.89 -14.69
N ALA A 230 5.02 14.71 -14.27
CA ALA A 230 4.22 13.58 -13.80
C ALA A 230 2.96 13.98 -12.99
N GLN A 231 1.81 13.58 -13.52
CA GLN A 231 0.50 13.68 -12.87
C GLN A 231 0.31 12.52 -11.88
N ILE A 232 -0.60 12.63 -10.92
CA ILE A 232 -1.08 11.45 -10.20
C ILE A 232 -2.05 10.73 -11.15
N PRO A 233 -1.77 9.49 -11.60
CA PRO A 233 -2.51 8.87 -12.68
C PRO A 233 -3.93 8.44 -12.28
N ILE A 234 -4.75 8.18 -13.30
CA ILE A 234 -6.07 7.54 -13.15
C ILE A 234 -5.90 6.18 -12.43
N GLY A 235 -6.89 5.81 -11.62
CA GLY A 235 -6.83 4.61 -10.78
C GLY A 235 -5.92 4.73 -9.55
N SER A 236 -5.34 5.90 -9.26
CA SER A 236 -4.65 6.13 -7.99
C SER A 236 -5.65 6.19 -6.84
N ALA A 237 -5.43 5.41 -5.80
CA ALA A 237 -6.32 5.36 -4.64
C ALA A 237 -6.06 6.54 -3.71
N ILE A 238 -7.13 7.23 -3.30
CA ILE A 238 -7.11 8.31 -2.32
C ILE A 238 -7.57 7.74 -0.99
N ALA A 239 -6.78 7.90 0.07
CA ALA A 239 -7.04 7.37 1.39
C ALA A 239 -6.82 8.41 2.49
N LEU A 240 -7.42 8.17 3.65
CA LEU A 240 -7.25 8.99 4.85
C LEU A 240 -6.66 8.13 5.97
N GLU A 241 -5.54 8.54 6.54
CA GLU A 241 -5.00 8.00 7.78
C GLU A 241 -5.57 8.83 8.93
N THR A 242 -6.30 8.19 9.84
CA THR A 242 -6.87 8.84 11.04
C THR A 242 -6.17 8.30 12.28
N LYS A 243 -5.91 9.16 13.25
CA LYS A 243 -5.37 8.82 14.58
C LYS A 243 -6.15 9.54 15.66
N VAL A 244 -6.27 8.90 16.82
CA VAL A 244 -6.82 9.51 18.03
C VAL A 244 -5.73 9.47 19.10
N ASN A 245 -5.27 10.63 19.55
CA ASN A 245 -4.06 10.80 20.38
C ASN A 245 -2.87 9.99 19.82
N ASP A 246 -2.54 10.23 18.54
CA ASP A 246 -1.52 9.53 17.74
C ASP A 246 -1.72 8.01 17.51
N SER A 247 -2.78 7.39 18.06
CA SER A 247 -3.10 5.99 17.84
C SER A 247 -4.05 5.77 16.65
N THR A 248 -3.56 5.06 15.62
CA THR A 248 -4.40 4.53 14.53
C THR A 248 -5.35 3.44 15.00
N GLN A 249 -5.02 2.70 16.06
CA GLN A 249 -5.88 1.64 16.61
C GLN A 249 -7.11 2.23 17.32
N LEU A 250 -6.97 3.36 18.02
CA LEU A 250 -8.13 4.05 18.59
C LEU A 250 -9.03 4.64 17.50
N ALA A 251 -8.45 5.09 16.39
CA ALA A 251 -9.22 5.63 15.27
C ALA A 251 -10.15 4.61 14.60
N THR A 252 -9.99 3.29 14.77
CA THR A 252 -10.92 2.32 14.17
C THR A 252 -12.32 2.37 14.79
N SER A 253 -12.52 3.03 15.94
CA SER A 253 -13.87 3.32 16.45
C SER A 253 -14.55 4.52 15.78
N LEU A 254 -13.91 5.13 14.78
CA LEU A 254 -14.44 6.21 13.93
C LEU A 254 -14.85 5.72 12.54
N SER A 255 -14.84 4.40 12.28
CA SER A 255 -15.46 3.75 11.10
C SER A 255 -16.84 4.33 10.80
N GLY A 256 -17.06 4.79 9.57
CA GLY A 256 -18.29 5.43 9.12
C GLY A 256 -18.62 6.78 9.78
N GLY A 257 -17.90 7.18 10.83
CA GLY A 257 -18.10 8.41 11.60
C GLY A 257 -17.35 9.62 11.04
N ILE A 258 -16.51 9.44 10.03
CA ILE A 258 -15.86 10.53 9.29
C ILE A 258 -16.31 10.45 7.84
N LYS A 259 -16.89 11.53 7.33
CA LYS A 259 -17.20 11.72 5.91
C LYS A 259 -16.10 12.56 5.26
N VAL A 260 -15.80 12.28 4.00
CA VAL A 260 -14.91 13.10 3.16
C VAL A 260 -15.67 13.47 1.89
N ARG A 261 -16.02 14.76 1.75
CA ARG A 261 -16.66 15.32 0.56
C ARG A 261 -15.58 15.85 -0.37
N VAL A 262 -15.52 15.34 -1.60
CA VAL A 262 -14.62 15.91 -2.62
C VAL A 262 -15.22 17.21 -3.16
N LEU A 263 -14.43 18.28 -3.24
CA LEU A 263 -14.88 19.55 -3.83
C LEU A 263 -14.56 19.65 -5.32
N GLY A 264 -13.44 19.07 -5.75
CA GLY A 264 -12.90 19.21 -7.10
C GLY A 264 -11.39 19.36 -7.12
N TYR A 265 -10.84 19.78 -8.27
CA TYR A 265 -9.42 20.08 -8.43
C TYR A 265 -9.15 21.58 -8.37
N VAL A 266 -8.37 22.04 -7.39
CA VAL A 266 -7.97 23.45 -7.28
C VAL A 266 -6.64 23.67 -7.98
N ARG A 267 -6.60 24.63 -8.91
CA ARG A 267 -5.36 25.13 -9.51
C ARG A 267 -4.59 25.97 -8.48
N ARG A 268 -3.41 25.53 -8.06
CA ARG A 268 -2.63 26.14 -6.95
C ARG A 268 -2.23 27.60 -7.22
N SER A 269 -2.00 27.98 -8.48
CA SER A 269 -1.65 29.36 -8.83
C SER A 269 -2.80 30.35 -8.58
N THR A 270 -4.02 30.02 -9.04
CA THR A 270 -5.18 30.95 -9.08
C THR A 270 -6.26 30.67 -8.03
N GLY A 271 -6.21 29.53 -7.33
CA GLY A 271 -7.27 29.10 -6.40
C GLY A 271 -8.58 28.69 -7.08
N PHE A 272 -8.62 28.65 -8.41
CA PHE A 272 -9.80 28.22 -9.17
C PHE A 272 -10.10 26.75 -8.89
N LEU A 273 -11.31 26.47 -8.41
CA LEU A 273 -11.84 25.12 -8.18
C LEU A 273 -12.56 24.62 -9.43
N ASP A 274 -11.99 23.60 -10.07
CA ASP A 274 -12.62 22.84 -11.13
C ASP A 274 -13.50 21.73 -10.54
N THR A 275 -14.82 21.86 -10.71
CA THR A 275 -15.83 20.90 -10.26
C THR A 275 -16.33 19.99 -11.39
N SER A 276 -15.60 19.87 -12.51
CA SER A 276 -15.99 19.04 -13.66
C SER A 276 -15.54 17.57 -13.57
N ILE A 277 -14.67 17.23 -12.61
CA ILE A 277 -14.27 15.85 -12.33
C ILE A 277 -15.46 15.03 -11.79
N ALA A 278 -15.49 13.72 -12.05
CA ALA A 278 -16.62 12.87 -11.72
C ALA A 278 -16.86 12.72 -10.20
N GLU A 279 -15.84 12.96 -9.39
CA GLU A 279 -15.87 12.91 -7.92
C GLU A 279 -16.43 14.19 -7.28
N ALA A 280 -16.60 15.27 -8.03
CA ALA A 280 -16.94 16.58 -7.47
C ALA A 280 -18.31 16.57 -6.76
N ASN A 281 -18.30 16.94 -5.48
CA ASN A 281 -19.43 16.91 -4.54
C ASN A 281 -19.90 15.51 -4.10
N ILE A 282 -19.14 14.44 -4.39
CA ILE A 282 -19.41 13.11 -3.83
C ILE A 282 -18.85 13.04 -2.39
N GLU A 283 -19.63 12.42 -1.50
CA GLU A 283 -19.22 12.09 -0.13
C GLU A 283 -18.83 10.62 0.00
N TYR A 284 -17.70 10.37 0.66
CA TYR A 284 -17.19 9.05 0.97
C TYR A 284 -17.11 8.86 2.48
N ASN A 285 -17.68 7.78 2.99
CA ASN A 285 -17.49 7.38 4.39
C ASN A 285 -16.08 6.79 4.55
N TRP A 286 -15.38 7.21 5.61
CA TRP A 286 -14.05 6.68 5.93
C TRP A 286 -14.15 5.33 6.64
N GLU A 287 -13.37 4.37 6.15
CA GLU A 287 -13.14 3.09 6.82
C GLU A 287 -11.63 2.84 7.00
N PRO A 288 -11.20 2.32 8.16
CA PRO A 288 -9.79 2.16 8.48
C PRO A 288 -9.10 1.14 7.56
N ASN A 289 -7.98 1.55 6.97
CA ASN A 289 -7.18 0.82 5.97
C ASN A 289 -7.80 0.70 4.57
N SER A 290 -9.01 1.23 4.35
CA SER A 290 -9.63 1.33 3.03
C SER A 290 -9.31 2.65 2.33
N PRO A 291 -9.17 2.68 1.00
CA PRO A 291 -9.24 3.93 0.25
C PRO A 291 -10.67 4.48 0.27
N LEU A 292 -10.80 5.80 0.19
CA LEU A 292 -12.07 6.50 0.02
C LEU A 292 -12.62 6.27 -1.39
N PHE A 293 -11.75 6.45 -2.40
CA PHE A 293 -12.05 6.29 -3.82
C PHE A 293 -10.77 6.17 -4.66
N ASN A 294 -10.92 5.87 -5.96
CA ASN A 294 -9.84 5.94 -6.94
C ASN A 294 -10.07 7.13 -7.88
N LEU A 295 -9.02 7.86 -8.26
CA LEU A 295 -9.13 8.95 -9.23
C LEU A 295 -9.62 8.45 -10.60
N THR A 296 -10.70 9.01 -11.11
CA THR A 296 -11.20 8.82 -12.49
C THR A 296 -10.52 9.76 -13.48
N THR A 297 -10.06 10.92 -13.01
CA THR A 297 -9.31 11.93 -13.76
C THR A 297 -7.93 12.08 -13.12
N ALA A 298 -6.84 12.07 -13.89
CA ALA A 298 -5.50 12.26 -13.31
C ALA A 298 -5.38 13.65 -12.66
N LEU A 299 -4.77 13.76 -11.47
CA LEU A 299 -4.53 15.07 -10.82
C LEU A 299 -3.26 15.72 -11.41
N PRO A 300 -3.37 16.83 -12.18
CA PRO A 300 -2.21 17.43 -12.82
C PRO A 300 -1.24 18.03 -11.80
N ARG A 301 0.02 18.20 -12.20
CA ARG A 301 1.01 18.82 -11.33
C ARG A 301 0.75 20.32 -11.20
N GLY A 302 0.91 20.86 -9.99
CA GLY A 302 0.46 22.22 -9.63
C GLY A 302 -1.05 22.33 -9.38
N TYR A 303 -1.78 21.22 -9.34
CA TYR A 303 -3.18 21.16 -8.89
C TYR A 303 -3.29 20.35 -7.60
N ALA A 304 -4.27 20.69 -6.77
CA ALA A 304 -4.64 19.95 -5.58
C ALA A 304 -6.03 19.33 -5.70
N LEU A 305 -6.17 18.09 -5.25
CA LEU A 305 -7.48 17.55 -4.89
C LEU A 305 -7.92 18.26 -3.60
N ALA A 306 -9.01 19.03 -3.66
CA ALA A 306 -9.59 19.69 -2.51
C ALA A 306 -10.74 18.87 -1.94
N VAL A 307 -10.73 18.64 -0.62
CA VAL A 307 -11.80 17.92 0.08
C VAL A 307 -12.20 18.61 1.38
N GLU A 308 -13.41 18.32 1.84
CA GLU A 308 -13.97 18.67 3.12
C GLU A 308 -14.05 17.41 4.01
N ILE A 309 -13.35 17.40 5.14
CA ILE A 309 -13.48 16.38 6.19
C ILE A 309 -14.58 16.82 7.15
N ILE A 310 -15.51 15.92 7.45
CA ILE A 310 -16.68 16.17 8.30
C ILE A 310 -16.78 15.04 9.32
N LEU A 311 -16.78 15.36 10.61
CA LEU A 311 -17.07 14.40 11.69
C LEU A 311 -18.59 14.28 11.86
N SER A 312 -19.09 13.05 11.94
CA SER A 312 -20.51 12.69 11.90
C SER A 312 -20.77 11.44 12.75
N PHE A 313 -20.49 11.52 14.05
CA PHE A 313 -20.67 10.40 15.00
C PHE A 313 -21.32 10.83 16.33
N LEU A 314 -22.12 9.93 16.89
CA LEU A 314 -22.57 9.99 18.27
C LEU A 314 -21.45 9.51 19.19
N LYS A 315 -21.26 10.18 20.33
CA LYS A 315 -20.31 9.76 21.38
C LYS A 315 -20.60 8.36 21.93
N SER A 316 -21.84 7.87 21.80
CA SER A 316 -22.24 6.50 22.15
C SER A 316 -21.80 5.43 21.13
N GLN A 317 -21.42 5.81 19.91
CA GLN A 317 -20.83 4.88 18.92
C GLN A 317 -19.35 4.61 19.17
N LEU A 318 -18.66 5.49 19.92
CA LEU A 318 -17.22 5.41 20.22
C LEU A 318 -16.90 4.26 21.18
N ARG A 319 -16.65 3.07 20.62
CA ARG A 319 -16.09 1.93 21.34
C ARG A 319 -14.61 2.18 21.66
N GLY A 320 -14.07 1.50 22.69
CA GLY A 320 -12.63 1.55 23.00
C GLY A 320 -12.17 2.68 23.93
N GLY A 321 -13.05 3.62 24.29
CA GLY A 321 -12.81 4.54 25.41
C GLY A 321 -12.40 5.97 25.05
N ILE A 322 -12.61 6.43 23.81
CA ILE A 322 -12.42 7.84 23.44
C ILE A 322 -13.29 8.74 24.31
N THR A 323 -12.65 9.64 25.06
CA THR A 323 -13.26 10.62 25.95
C THR A 323 -13.37 12.00 25.29
N GLY A 324 -14.03 12.94 25.98
CA GLY A 324 -14.18 14.31 25.46
C GLY A 324 -12.93 15.14 25.72
N GLY A 325 -12.35 15.74 24.67
CA GLY A 325 -11.11 16.52 24.74
C GLY A 325 -9.90 15.85 24.08
N GLU A 326 -10.06 14.63 23.56
CA GLU A 326 -9.03 13.91 22.81
C GLU A 326 -8.83 14.47 21.40
N SER A 327 -7.61 14.36 20.87
CA SER A 327 -7.25 14.91 19.56
C SER A 327 -7.46 13.88 18.44
N ILE A 328 -8.25 14.26 17.44
CA ILE A 328 -8.37 13.52 16.18
C ILE A 328 -7.47 14.19 15.15
N SER A 329 -6.48 13.46 14.62
CA SER A 329 -5.62 13.92 13.52
C SER A 329 -5.89 13.10 12.26
N THR A 330 -6.13 13.77 11.15
CA THR A 330 -6.37 13.14 9.84
C THR A 330 -5.32 13.56 8.82
N ILE A 331 -4.90 12.61 7.98
CA ILE A 331 -3.88 12.77 6.94
C ILE A 331 -4.42 12.19 5.63
N LEU A 332 -4.71 13.04 4.64
CA LEU A 332 -5.12 12.64 3.30
C LEU A 332 -3.90 12.35 2.42
N TYR A 333 -3.89 11.21 1.73
CA TYR A 333 -2.76 10.79 0.90
C TYR A 333 -3.25 10.00 -0.32
N THR A 334 -2.45 9.97 -1.40
CA THR A 334 -2.58 8.83 -2.30
C THR A 334 -2.07 7.60 -1.56
N GLN A 335 -2.95 6.65 -1.31
CA GLN A 335 -2.51 5.26 -1.18
C GLN A 335 -2.03 4.87 -2.58
N GLY A 336 -0.72 5.06 -2.84
CA GLY A 336 -0.09 4.50 -4.03
C GLY A 336 -0.48 3.04 -4.11
N LYS A 337 -0.99 2.60 -5.26
CA LYS A 337 -1.64 1.29 -5.44
C LYS A 337 -0.79 0.24 -4.70
N LEU A 338 -1.29 -0.38 -3.63
CA LEU A 338 -0.49 -1.33 -2.82
C LEU A 338 -0.77 -2.76 -3.25
N GLY A 339 0.29 -3.57 -3.34
CA GLY A 339 0.11 -5.01 -3.43
C GLY A 339 -0.37 -5.55 -2.09
N ASN A 340 -1.33 -6.49 -2.13
CA ASN A 340 -1.75 -7.21 -0.94
C ASN A 340 -0.72 -8.30 -0.64
N TYR A 341 -0.10 -8.26 0.55
CA TYR A 341 0.79 -9.34 0.97
C TYR A 341 0.00 -10.64 1.07
N ASN A 342 0.42 -11.65 0.29
CA ASN A 342 -0.23 -12.93 0.17
C ASN A 342 0.83 -14.05 0.14
N PRO A 343 0.84 -14.96 1.13
CA PRO A 343 1.83 -16.03 1.21
C PRO A 343 1.75 -17.04 0.05
N ILE A 344 0.72 -17.01 -0.80
CA ILE A 344 0.70 -17.78 -2.06
C ILE A 344 1.91 -17.43 -2.95
N GLY A 345 2.39 -16.19 -2.93
CA GLY A 345 3.59 -15.77 -3.66
C GLY A 345 4.87 -16.50 -3.26
N PHE A 346 4.92 -17.11 -2.07
CA PHE A 346 6.04 -17.96 -1.65
C PHE A 346 6.07 -19.29 -2.41
N PHE A 347 4.92 -19.75 -2.89
CA PHE A 347 4.77 -21.01 -3.63
C PHE A 347 4.76 -20.82 -5.16
N THR A 348 4.27 -19.67 -5.65
CA THR A 348 4.31 -19.33 -7.09
C THR A 348 5.61 -18.67 -7.51
N GLY A 349 6.35 -18.05 -6.58
CA GLY A 349 7.42 -17.12 -6.91
C GLY A 349 6.90 -15.84 -7.57
N ASN A 350 7.80 -15.13 -8.25
CA ASN A 350 7.50 -13.92 -9.01
C ASN A 350 6.91 -14.28 -10.38
N ALA A 351 5.66 -13.88 -10.66
CA ALA A 351 4.93 -14.26 -11.88
C ALA A 351 3.90 -13.20 -12.30
N ILE A 352 3.46 -13.26 -13.55
CA ILE A 352 2.26 -12.57 -14.06
C ILE A 352 1.12 -13.58 -14.17
N ALA A 353 -0.05 -13.27 -13.61
CA ALA A 353 -1.23 -14.12 -13.77
C ALA A 353 -1.77 -14.07 -15.20
N SER A 354 -2.32 -15.18 -15.71
CA SER A 354 -3.07 -15.19 -16.97
C SER A 354 -4.46 -14.55 -16.83
N LEU A 355 -4.48 -13.26 -16.48
CA LEU A 355 -5.65 -12.38 -16.48
C LEU A 355 -5.34 -11.17 -17.36
N ASP A 356 -6.34 -10.78 -18.15
CA ASP A 356 -6.31 -9.64 -19.08
C ASP A 356 -5.08 -9.65 -20.02
N ASP A 357 -4.51 -8.49 -20.35
CA ASP A 357 -3.35 -8.35 -21.25
C ASP A 357 -2.01 -8.69 -20.58
N ARG A 358 -2.05 -9.31 -19.39
CA ARG A 358 -0.89 -9.85 -18.65
C ARG A 358 0.23 -8.82 -18.47
N MET A 359 -0.09 -7.56 -18.21
CA MET A 359 0.88 -6.49 -17.89
C MET A 359 2.08 -6.46 -18.85
N ARG A 360 1.81 -6.67 -20.15
CA ARG A 360 2.83 -6.62 -21.20
C ARG A 360 3.28 -5.18 -21.42
N ILE A 361 4.57 -5.02 -21.71
CA ILE A 361 5.17 -3.76 -22.12
C ILE A 361 5.01 -3.65 -23.63
N LEU A 362 4.31 -2.60 -24.08
CA LEU A 362 4.06 -2.30 -25.48
C LEU A 362 4.67 -0.92 -25.80
N PRO A 363 5.18 -0.69 -27.02
CA PRO A 363 5.58 0.66 -27.45
C PRO A 363 4.36 1.58 -27.51
N THR A 364 4.54 2.83 -27.09
CA THR A 364 3.52 3.89 -27.06
C THR A 364 4.15 5.23 -27.46
N ILE A 365 3.36 6.21 -27.89
CA ILE A 365 3.88 7.53 -28.29
C ILE A 365 4.50 8.21 -27.06
N GLY A 366 5.79 8.55 -27.14
CA GLY A 366 6.57 9.14 -26.03
C GLY A 366 7.12 8.13 -25.01
N GLY A 367 6.86 6.83 -25.16
CA GLY A 367 7.50 5.82 -24.32
C GLY A 367 6.94 4.41 -24.44
N PHE A 368 6.45 3.86 -23.33
CA PHE A 368 5.87 2.52 -23.28
C PHE A 368 4.55 2.49 -22.48
N LYS A 369 3.67 1.58 -22.87
CA LYS A 369 2.43 1.26 -22.15
C LYS A 369 2.62 -0.06 -21.42
N ARG A 370 2.29 -0.09 -20.12
CA ARG A 370 2.07 -1.34 -19.39
C ARG A 370 0.59 -1.69 -19.56
N ALA A 371 0.31 -2.77 -20.27
CA ALA A 371 -1.05 -3.23 -20.51
C ALA A 371 -1.75 -3.68 -19.20
N SER A 372 -3.03 -4.03 -19.30
CA SER A 372 -3.86 -4.46 -18.17
C SER A 372 -3.42 -5.81 -17.59
N GLY A 373 -3.82 -6.14 -16.34
CA GLY A 373 -3.62 -7.46 -15.75
C GLY A 373 -3.21 -7.46 -14.27
N LEU A 374 -2.59 -8.55 -13.81
CA LEU A 374 -2.23 -8.78 -12.40
C LEU A 374 -0.89 -9.52 -12.26
N ALA A 375 -0.08 -9.14 -11.28
CA ALA A 375 1.20 -9.76 -10.96
C ALA A 375 1.26 -10.29 -9.52
N ILE A 376 2.21 -11.20 -9.28
CA ILE A 376 2.61 -11.70 -7.96
C ILE A 376 4.12 -11.49 -7.86
N ILE A 377 4.58 -10.66 -6.93
CA ILE A 377 5.98 -10.24 -6.84
C ILE A 377 6.40 -10.13 -5.38
N ASN A 378 7.41 -10.90 -4.97
CA ASN A 378 7.96 -10.95 -3.61
C ASN A 378 6.89 -11.13 -2.51
N ASN A 379 5.97 -12.06 -2.72
CA ASN A 379 4.81 -12.31 -1.85
C ASN A 379 3.74 -11.20 -1.82
N TYR A 380 3.77 -10.24 -2.74
CA TYR A 380 2.69 -9.27 -2.93
C TYR A 380 1.90 -9.60 -4.20
N VAL A 381 0.59 -9.79 -4.06
CA VAL A 381 -0.36 -9.89 -5.17
C VAL A 381 -0.85 -8.50 -5.50
N THR A 382 -0.67 -8.04 -6.73
CA THR A 382 -1.23 -6.75 -7.16
C THR A 382 -2.75 -6.84 -7.23
N PRO A 383 -3.49 -5.74 -7.03
CA PRO A 383 -4.83 -5.61 -7.62
C PRO A 383 -4.78 -5.85 -9.14
N ARG A 384 -5.96 -6.10 -9.72
CA ARG A 384 -6.14 -6.09 -11.18
C ARG A 384 -6.02 -4.64 -11.67
N LEU A 385 -5.07 -4.39 -12.56
CA LEU A 385 -4.74 -3.07 -13.08
C LEU A 385 -5.33 -2.86 -14.47
N GLY A 386 -5.69 -1.61 -14.78
CA GLY A 386 -5.86 -1.15 -16.16
C GLY A 386 -4.52 -0.95 -16.86
N GLU A 387 -4.57 -0.40 -18.07
CA GLU A 387 -3.37 0.07 -18.75
C GLU A 387 -2.84 1.36 -18.11
N ASP A 388 -1.53 1.48 -17.91
CA ASP A 388 -0.85 2.72 -17.49
C ASP A 388 0.29 3.00 -18.49
N SER A 389 0.42 4.24 -18.97
CA SER A 389 1.49 4.67 -19.90
C SER A 389 2.59 5.46 -19.19
N TYR A 390 3.84 5.19 -19.57
CA TYR A 390 5.05 5.68 -18.92
C TYR A 390 6.00 6.32 -19.94
N PRO A 391 6.59 7.51 -19.64
CA PRO A 391 7.57 8.15 -20.51
C PRO A 391 8.90 7.39 -20.50
N VAL A 392 9.63 7.45 -21.61
CA VAL A 392 11.03 7.03 -21.67
C VAL A 392 11.92 8.01 -20.89
N VAL A 393 12.86 7.46 -20.11
CA VAL A 393 13.72 8.25 -19.21
C VAL A 393 15.09 8.56 -19.83
N VAL A 394 15.61 7.72 -20.74
CA VAL A 394 16.93 7.92 -21.37
C VAL A 394 16.85 7.67 -22.88
N ALA A 395 17.37 8.63 -23.65
CA ALA A 395 17.53 8.53 -25.10
C ALA A 395 18.72 7.64 -25.50
N ASP A 396 18.72 7.14 -26.74
CA ASP A 396 19.85 6.41 -27.37
C ASP A 396 20.43 5.22 -26.59
N THR A 397 19.70 4.69 -25.60
CA THR A 397 20.24 3.77 -24.60
C THR A 397 19.71 2.35 -24.80
N ALA A 398 20.64 1.38 -24.86
CA ALA A 398 20.33 -0.04 -24.98
C ALA A 398 19.89 -0.67 -23.65
N ASP A 399 19.05 -1.70 -23.75
CA ASP A 399 18.74 -2.67 -22.69
C ASP A 399 18.33 -2.08 -21.32
N GLN A 400 17.68 -0.92 -21.35
CA GLN A 400 17.00 -0.33 -20.19
C GLN A 400 15.98 -1.32 -19.65
N GLN A 401 15.89 -1.45 -18.33
CA GLN A 401 15.09 -2.47 -17.66
C GLN A 401 13.80 -1.88 -17.11
N ILE A 402 12.67 -2.53 -17.35
CA ILE A 402 11.38 -2.22 -16.72
C ILE A 402 11.09 -3.29 -15.67
N ALA A 403 11.02 -2.87 -14.41
CA ALA A 403 10.60 -3.71 -13.29
C ALA A 403 9.20 -3.30 -12.80
N LEU A 404 8.39 -4.27 -12.40
CA LEU A 404 7.09 -4.07 -11.79
C LEU A 404 7.24 -4.22 -10.27
N SER A 405 6.70 -3.27 -9.49
CA SER A 405 6.84 -3.27 -8.03
C SER A 405 5.72 -4.04 -7.35
N GLY A 406 6.02 -5.15 -6.66
CA GLY A 406 5.02 -5.92 -5.91
C GLY A 406 4.38 -5.10 -4.79
N VAL A 407 5.21 -4.39 -4.02
CA VAL A 407 4.75 -3.52 -2.92
C VAL A 407 3.86 -2.39 -3.45
N LEU A 408 4.19 -1.83 -4.62
CA LEU A 408 3.44 -0.75 -5.28
C LEU A 408 2.58 -1.30 -6.43
N ALA A 409 1.86 -2.41 -6.18
CA ALA A 409 0.80 -2.96 -7.04
C ALA A 409 1.10 -3.11 -8.54
N GLY A 410 2.34 -3.29 -8.96
CA GLY A 410 2.68 -3.41 -10.38
C GLY A 410 2.87 -2.07 -11.10
N ASP A 411 3.11 -0.98 -10.38
CA ASP A 411 3.71 0.23 -10.95
C ASP A 411 5.05 -0.11 -11.60
N ALA A 412 5.30 0.43 -12.80
CA ALA A 412 6.49 0.19 -13.58
C ALA A 412 7.62 1.19 -13.25
N PHE A 413 8.83 0.67 -13.08
CA PHE A 413 10.05 1.42 -12.77
C PHE A 413 11.10 1.16 -13.85
N VAL A 414 11.66 2.24 -14.41
CA VAL A 414 12.74 2.18 -15.41
C VAL A 414 14.10 2.26 -14.73
N TYR A 415 15.00 1.38 -15.14
CA TYR A 415 16.40 1.32 -14.70
C TYR A 415 17.35 1.29 -15.91
N GLN A 416 18.57 1.79 -15.74
CA GLN A 416 19.63 1.63 -16.75
C GLN A 416 20.08 0.16 -16.82
N SER A 417 20.56 -0.29 -17.99
CA SER A 417 20.98 -1.69 -18.21
C SER A 417 21.99 -2.17 -17.17
N GLY A 418 21.69 -3.31 -16.53
CA GLY A 418 22.52 -3.93 -15.50
C GLY A 418 22.36 -3.36 -14.10
N SER A 419 21.46 -2.40 -13.88
CA SER A 419 21.21 -1.84 -12.55
C SER A 419 20.56 -2.88 -11.62
N PRO A 420 20.89 -2.88 -10.31
CA PRO A 420 20.26 -3.78 -9.35
C PRO A 420 18.79 -3.38 -9.11
N ILE A 421 17.87 -4.24 -9.56
CA ILE A 421 16.44 -4.10 -9.28
C ILE A 421 16.16 -4.48 -7.82
N PRO A 422 15.42 -3.65 -7.04
CA PRO A 422 15.10 -3.96 -5.64
C PRO A 422 14.29 -5.26 -5.51
N SER A 423 14.51 -6.04 -4.46
CA SER A 423 13.84 -7.34 -4.26
C SER A 423 12.32 -7.26 -4.04
N SER A 424 11.78 -6.07 -3.79
CA SER A 424 10.33 -5.79 -3.80
C SER A 424 9.72 -5.69 -5.21
N GLN A 425 10.55 -5.79 -6.25
CA GLN A 425 10.17 -5.66 -7.66
C GLN A 425 10.62 -6.87 -8.48
N GLY A 426 10.05 -7.06 -9.66
CA GLY A 426 10.43 -8.09 -10.63
C GLY A 426 10.64 -7.49 -12.01
N LEU A 427 11.73 -7.83 -12.69
CA LEU A 427 11.97 -7.47 -14.08
C LEU A 427 10.83 -8.03 -14.96
N ARG A 428 10.20 -7.18 -15.77
CA ARG A 428 9.15 -7.59 -16.74
C ARG A 428 9.67 -7.63 -18.16
N ALA A 429 10.50 -6.64 -18.52
CA ALA A 429 11.09 -6.53 -19.85
C ALA A 429 12.38 -5.72 -19.82
N LYS A 430 13.23 -5.93 -20.83
CA LYS A 430 14.18 -4.93 -21.31
C LYS A 430 13.61 -4.19 -22.50
N PHE A 431 14.03 -2.95 -22.71
CA PHE A 431 13.77 -2.17 -23.91
C PHE A 431 15.01 -1.39 -24.34
N SER A 432 15.04 -0.95 -25.59
CA SER A 432 16.10 -0.08 -26.10
C SER A 432 15.51 1.15 -26.78
N THR A 433 16.23 2.26 -26.70
CA THR A 433 15.98 3.51 -27.44
C THR A 433 17.15 3.89 -28.32
N VAL A 434 18.04 2.94 -28.64
CA VAL A 434 19.22 3.16 -29.50
C VAL A 434 18.83 3.73 -30.86
N THR A 435 19.57 4.75 -31.30
CA THR A 435 19.52 5.28 -32.67
C THR A 435 19.79 4.19 -33.71
N GLY A 436 19.11 4.24 -34.85
CA GLY A 436 19.33 3.32 -35.96
C GLY A 436 18.23 3.35 -37.02
N GLU A 437 18.30 2.42 -37.98
CA GLU A 437 17.36 2.26 -39.08
C GLU A 437 16.98 0.79 -39.20
N GLN A 438 15.70 0.49 -39.36
CA GLN A 438 15.19 -0.87 -39.56
C GLN A 438 15.65 -1.45 -40.92
N THR A 439 15.78 -2.79 -41.03
CA THR A 439 16.01 -3.47 -42.32
C THR A 439 15.15 -2.87 -43.44
N PRO A 440 15.74 -2.31 -44.52
CA PRO A 440 14.97 -1.70 -45.59
C PRO A 440 14.03 -2.71 -46.27
N SER A 441 12.87 -2.24 -46.68
CA SER A 441 11.86 -3.01 -47.38
C SER A 441 12.37 -3.58 -48.71
N ASP A 442 11.76 -4.65 -49.20
CA ASP A 442 11.90 -5.05 -50.61
C ASP A 442 11.63 -3.87 -51.56
N TRP A 443 12.43 -3.80 -52.63
CA TRP A 443 12.29 -2.81 -53.69
C TRP A 443 10.89 -2.81 -54.32
N SER A 444 10.39 -1.62 -54.65
CA SER A 444 9.19 -1.44 -55.44
C SER A 444 9.33 -2.05 -56.85
N ASN A 445 8.20 -2.26 -57.52
CA ASN A 445 8.20 -2.38 -58.97
C ASN A 445 8.87 -1.13 -59.60
N PRO A 446 9.63 -1.28 -60.71
CA PRO A 446 10.29 -0.18 -61.36
C PRO A 446 9.33 0.68 -62.20
N VAL A 447 9.63 1.98 -62.28
CA VAL A 447 8.97 2.97 -63.13
C VAL A 447 10.02 3.64 -64.03
N THR A 448 9.68 3.86 -65.30
CA THR A 448 10.49 4.65 -66.23
C THR A 448 9.82 6.00 -66.46
N LEU A 449 10.50 7.10 -66.13
CA LEU A 449 10.00 8.46 -66.39
C LEU A 449 10.18 8.87 -67.85
N VAL A 450 9.19 9.57 -68.42
CA VAL A 450 9.35 10.36 -69.65
C VAL A 450 9.48 11.85 -69.34
N THR A 451 9.95 12.64 -70.31
CA THR A 451 10.12 14.09 -70.16
C THR A 451 8.81 14.79 -69.79
N GLY A 452 8.82 15.59 -68.72
CA GLY A 452 7.61 16.20 -68.15
C GLY A 452 6.91 15.36 -67.08
N GLN A 453 7.63 14.41 -66.46
CA GLN A 453 7.15 13.66 -65.30
C GLN A 453 8.07 13.79 -64.07
N ILE A 454 7.49 13.48 -62.91
CA ILE A 454 8.11 13.39 -61.59
C ILE A 454 7.71 12.05 -60.95
N LEU A 455 8.40 11.61 -59.89
CA LEU A 455 7.97 10.45 -59.12
C LEU A 455 6.93 10.89 -58.08
N GLN A 456 5.86 10.11 -57.98
CA GLN A 456 4.93 10.15 -56.87
C GLN A 456 4.98 8.78 -56.18
N LEU A 457 5.41 8.78 -54.92
CA LEU A 457 5.41 7.62 -54.05
C LEU A 457 4.13 7.67 -53.22
N THR A 458 3.45 6.54 -53.08
CA THR A 458 2.42 6.35 -52.05
C THR A 458 2.89 5.23 -51.13
N ILE A 459 2.96 5.54 -49.85
CA ILE A 459 3.44 4.65 -48.79
C ILE A 459 2.29 4.43 -47.83
N ASP A 460 1.82 3.20 -47.75
CA ASP A 460 0.85 2.79 -46.76
C ASP A 460 1.64 2.38 -45.51
N HIS A 461 1.43 3.10 -44.41
CA HIS A 461 1.98 2.77 -43.11
C HIS A 461 1.10 1.69 -42.44
N PRO A 462 1.63 0.87 -41.52
CA PRO A 462 0.85 -0.18 -40.86
C PRO A 462 -0.13 0.36 -39.80
N ALA A 463 -0.23 1.69 -39.67
CA ALA A 463 -1.13 2.36 -38.74
C ALA A 463 -2.54 2.51 -39.34
N ASN A 464 -3.57 2.24 -38.55
CA ASN A 464 -4.94 2.59 -38.88
C ASN A 464 -5.20 4.11 -38.70
N SER A 465 -6.42 4.56 -39.02
CA SER A 465 -6.87 5.95 -38.85
C SER A 465 -6.97 6.44 -37.40
N GLU A 466 -6.65 5.60 -36.41
CA GLU A 466 -6.61 5.91 -34.98
C GLU A 466 -5.15 5.94 -34.45
N GLY A 467 -4.17 5.66 -35.31
CA GLY A 467 -2.74 5.63 -34.96
C GLY A 467 -2.25 4.29 -34.42
N PHE A 468 -3.02 3.20 -34.51
CA PHE A 468 -2.64 1.86 -34.03
C PHE A 468 -2.11 0.98 -35.16
N ALA A 469 -1.01 0.27 -34.91
CA ALA A 469 -0.40 -0.69 -35.83
C ALA A 469 -0.15 -2.05 -35.16
N THR A 470 -0.06 -3.09 -35.98
CA THR A 470 0.33 -4.44 -35.54
C THR A 470 1.85 -4.57 -35.47
N ILE A 471 2.38 -5.00 -34.31
CA ILE A 471 3.78 -5.42 -34.15
C ILE A 471 4.03 -6.62 -35.07
N ARG A 472 5.13 -6.61 -35.83
CA ARG A 472 5.42 -7.60 -36.86
C ARG A 472 5.40 -9.04 -36.31
N GLY A 473 4.80 -9.97 -37.07
CA GLY A 473 4.61 -11.36 -36.62
C GLY A 473 5.90 -12.18 -36.51
N ASP A 474 6.99 -11.68 -37.09
CA ASP A 474 8.36 -12.18 -37.00
C ASP A 474 9.20 -11.47 -35.91
N TYR A 475 8.58 -10.65 -35.06
CA TYR A 475 9.28 -10.01 -33.95
C TYR A 475 9.77 -11.07 -32.94
N PRO A 476 11.05 -11.04 -32.47
CA PRO A 476 11.62 -12.12 -31.67
C PRO A 476 10.93 -12.38 -30.32
N ASP A 477 10.29 -11.36 -29.74
CA ASP A 477 9.47 -11.50 -28.54
C ASP A 477 8.05 -11.97 -28.91
N SER A 478 7.82 -13.27 -28.79
CA SER A 478 6.55 -13.92 -29.10
C SER A 478 5.41 -13.57 -28.14
N LEU A 479 5.65 -12.82 -27.06
CA LEU A 479 4.57 -12.31 -26.20
C LEU A 479 3.93 -11.03 -26.76
N ILE A 480 4.61 -10.33 -27.68
CA ILE A 480 4.12 -9.08 -28.30
C ILE A 480 4.07 -9.13 -29.84
N ALA A 481 4.74 -10.08 -30.49
CA ALA A 481 4.60 -10.31 -31.93
C ALA A 481 3.12 -10.52 -32.33
N GLY A 482 2.63 -9.74 -33.29
CA GLY A 482 1.24 -9.77 -33.74
C GLY A 482 0.22 -9.01 -32.87
N LEU A 483 0.64 -8.33 -31.79
CA LEU A 483 -0.27 -7.46 -31.02
C LEU A 483 -0.42 -6.07 -31.65
N ASN A 484 -1.59 -5.46 -31.47
CA ASN A 484 -1.83 -4.06 -31.86
C ASN A 484 -1.46 -3.10 -30.72
N THR A 485 -0.80 -1.99 -31.05
CA THR A 485 -0.52 -0.87 -30.13
C THR A 485 -0.26 0.40 -30.94
N GLU A 486 -0.06 1.53 -30.28
CA GLU A 486 0.21 2.81 -30.96
C GLU A 486 1.44 2.72 -31.87
N PHE A 487 1.33 3.24 -33.09
CA PHE A 487 2.40 3.28 -34.07
C PHE A 487 3.42 4.37 -33.72
N THR A 488 4.64 3.95 -33.37
CA THR A 488 5.61 4.86 -32.74
C THR A 488 6.69 5.43 -33.65
N ALA A 489 6.86 4.94 -34.89
CA ALA A 489 8.01 5.36 -35.73
C ALA A 489 7.88 6.84 -36.17
N PRO A 490 8.77 7.74 -35.72
CA PRO A 490 8.62 9.17 -35.98
C PRO A 490 9.16 9.59 -37.36
N TYR A 491 10.08 8.81 -37.92
CA TYR A 491 10.72 9.09 -39.21
C TYR A 491 10.96 7.83 -40.04
N PHE A 492 11.32 8.05 -41.30
CA PHE A 492 11.79 7.02 -42.21
C PHE A 492 12.87 7.59 -43.16
N ARG A 493 13.53 6.70 -43.90
CA ARG A 493 14.35 7.03 -45.08
C ARG A 493 13.83 6.36 -46.32
N LEU A 494 14.06 7.02 -47.45
CA LEU A 494 13.86 6.49 -48.78
C LEU A 494 15.21 6.13 -49.40
N PHE A 495 15.26 4.96 -50.01
CA PHE A 495 16.32 4.56 -50.91
C PHE A 495 15.76 4.52 -52.32
N LEU A 496 16.35 5.24 -53.26
CA LEU A 496 16.00 5.21 -54.68
C LEU A 496 17.14 4.52 -55.44
N GLU A 497 16.83 3.51 -56.24
CA GLU A 497 17.78 2.99 -57.23
C GLU A 497 17.44 3.58 -58.59
N ILE A 498 18.40 4.30 -59.19
CA ILE A 498 18.31 4.91 -60.52
C ILE A 498 19.48 4.38 -61.34
N ASP A 499 19.18 3.63 -62.40
CA ASP A 499 20.19 3.02 -63.29
C ASP A 499 21.28 2.23 -62.52
N GLY A 500 20.88 1.48 -61.49
CA GLY A 500 21.77 0.69 -60.62
C GLY A 500 22.51 1.48 -59.55
N THR A 501 22.40 2.81 -59.50
CA THR A 501 22.98 3.65 -58.45
C THR A 501 21.97 3.87 -57.33
N ILE A 502 22.33 3.60 -56.08
CA ILE A 502 21.44 3.76 -54.91
C ILE A 502 21.67 5.12 -54.25
N TYR A 503 20.58 5.85 -54.06
CA TYR A 503 20.49 7.16 -53.44
C TYR A 503 19.69 7.06 -52.12
N GLN A 504 20.26 7.47 -51.00
CA GLN A 504 19.63 7.50 -49.67
C GLN A 504 19.23 8.92 -49.30
N SER A 505 17.97 9.13 -48.91
CA SER A 505 17.46 10.42 -48.45
C SER A 505 18.01 10.82 -47.07
N ASP A 506 17.93 12.11 -46.75
CA ASP A 506 17.86 12.54 -45.36
C ASP A 506 16.64 11.93 -44.64
N THR A 507 16.63 12.04 -43.31
CA THR A 507 15.55 11.49 -42.47
C THR A 507 14.26 12.29 -42.68
N LEU A 508 13.20 11.63 -43.15
CA LEU A 508 11.92 12.23 -43.47
C LEU A 508 10.90 12.00 -42.34
N THR A 509 10.19 13.05 -41.94
CA THR A 509 9.13 12.98 -40.93
C THR A 509 7.92 12.22 -41.45
N LEU A 510 7.41 11.31 -40.63
CA LEU A 510 6.16 10.61 -40.88
C LEU A 510 4.96 11.54 -40.71
N ALA A 511 4.03 11.51 -41.66
CA ALA A 511 2.82 12.34 -41.59
C ALA A 511 1.91 11.81 -40.46
N ALA A 512 1.74 12.61 -39.40
CA ALA A 512 1.00 12.19 -38.23
C ALA A 512 -0.46 11.85 -38.57
N GLN A 513 -0.93 10.70 -38.08
CA GLN A 513 -2.31 10.20 -38.21
C GLN A 513 -2.79 9.94 -39.65
N THR A 514 -1.89 9.67 -40.61
CA THR A 514 -2.26 9.14 -41.93
C THR A 514 -1.82 7.69 -42.10
N ASP A 515 -2.77 6.81 -42.44
CA ASP A 515 -2.50 5.46 -42.95
C ASP A 515 -1.69 5.49 -44.26
N THR A 516 -1.83 6.57 -45.04
CA THR A 516 -1.29 6.72 -46.40
C THR A 516 -0.53 8.03 -46.54
N GLN A 517 0.81 7.98 -46.68
CA GLN A 517 1.64 9.15 -46.96
C GLN A 517 2.02 9.23 -48.45
N GLN A 518 1.76 10.37 -49.10
CA GLN A 518 2.24 10.65 -50.45
C GLN A 518 3.46 11.55 -50.45
N ILE A 519 4.45 11.22 -51.29
CA ILE A 519 5.72 11.94 -51.40
C ILE A 519 6.01 12.18 -52.88
N THR A 520 6.27 13.44 -53.23
CA THR A 520 6.68 13.85 -54.57
C THR A 520 8.19 14.00 -54.62
N ILE A 521 8.84 13.40 -55.62
CA ILE A 521 10.29 13.55 -55.85
C ILE A 521 10.52 14.03 -57.27
N ASP A 522 11.08 15.23 -57.38
CA ASP A 522 11.41 15.93 -58.63
C ASP A 522 12.93 16.07 -58.86
N ALA A 523 13.75 15.80 -57.84
CA ALA A 523 15.21 15.76 -57.89
C ALA A 523 15.78 14.77 -56.86
N VAL A 524 17.02 14.30 -57.08
CA VAL A 524 17.83 13.61 -56.04
C VAL A 524 18.77 14.56 -55.29
N ASN A 525 18.54 15.87 -55.37
CA ASN A 525 19.29 16.86 -54.61
C ASN A 525 19.01 16.67 -53.11
N GLY A 526 20.07 16.53 -52.30
CA GLY A 526 19.96 16.17 -50.88
C GLY A 526 19.97 14.67 -50.60
N PHE A 527 20.02 13.80 -51.62
CA PHE A 527 20.29 12.38 -51.43
C PHE A 527 21.79 12.09 -51.47
N SER A 528 22.25 11.18 -50.60
CA SER A 528 23.61 10.64 -50.59
C SER A 528 23.69 9.36 -51.41
N VAL A 529 24.82 9.08 -52.08
CA VAL A 529 25.00 7.85 -52.86
C VAL A 529 25.62 6.75 -51.98
N ILE A 530 25.03 5.55 -51.99
CA ILE A 530 25.49 4.39 -51.20
C ILE A 530 25.72 3.16 -52.09
N GLY A 531 26.60 2.25 -51.65
CA GLY A 531 26.97 1.05 -52.43
C GLY A 531 26.00 -0.13 -52.30
N SER A 532 25.16 -0.15 -51.26
CA SER A 532 24.16 -1.20 -50.99
C SER A 532 23.12 -0.67 -49.99
N LEU A 533 21.93 -1.26 -49.95
CA LEU A 533 20.98 -1.03 -48.85
C LEU A 533 21.63 -1.41 -47.50
N PRO A 534 21.33 -0.68 -46.40
CA PRO A 534 21.79 -1.05 -45.06
C PRO A 534 21.31 -2.46 -44.65
N SER A 535 22.25 -3.35 -44.34
CA SER A 535 21.95 -4.65 -43.73
C SER A 535 21.87 -4.51 -42.21
N GLN A 536 20.68 -4.61 -41.63
CA GLN A 536 20.52 -4.59 -40.17
C GLN A 536 20.91 -5.96 -39.56
N PRO A 537 21.78 -6.00 -38.53
CA PRO A 537 22.24 -7.25 -37.93
C PRO A 537 21.33 -7.80 -36.82
N ASP A 538 20.29 -7.06 -36.41
CA ASP A 538 19.48 -7.36 -35.23
C ASP A 538 17.98 -7.42 -35.58
N SER A 539 17.39 -8.62 -35.47
CA SER A 539 15.98 -8.88 -35.73
C SER A 539 15.02 -8.37 -34.65
N ALA A 540 15.52 -7.90 -33.49
CA ALA A 540 14.71 -7.26 -32.47
C ALA A 540 14.54 -5.74 -32.69
N PHE A 541 15.25 -5.14 -33.66
CA PHE A 541 15.13 -3.71 -33.93
C PHE A 541 13.94 -3.40 -34.86
N GLY A 542 13.11 -2.45 -34.43
CA GLY A 542 11.92 -1.97 -35.14
C GLY A 542 10.74 -2.93 -34.97
N PHE A 543 9.58 -2.41 -34.57
CA PHE A 543 8.37 -3.22 -34.33
C PHE A 543 7.53 -3.42 -35.59
N TRP A 544 7.75 -2.64 -36.65
CA TRP A 544 6.71 -2.33 -37.63
C TRP A 544 6.98 -2.94 -38.99
N ASN A 545 6.00 -3.62 -39.57
CA ASN A 545 6.08 -4.00 -40.98
C ASN A 545 5.78 -2.82 -41.91
N TYR A 546 6.32 -2.86 -43.12
CA TYR A 546 5.97 -1.91 -44.17
C TYR A 546 4.65 -2.33 -44.82
N GLY A 547 3.71 -1.40 -44.98
CA GLY A 547 2.50 -1.64 -45.75
C GLY A 547 2.77 -1.69 -47.25
N ALA A 548 1.73 -1.47 -48.07
CA ALA A 548 1.90 -1.40 -49.51
C ALA A 548 2.72 -0.17 -49.91
N ARG A 549 3.48 -0.31 -51.00
CA ARG A 549 4.43 0.69 -51.49
C ARG A 549 4.25 0.80 -52.99
N THR A 550 3.69 1.90 -53.47
CA THR A 550 3.47 2.13 -54.89
C THR A 550 4.31 3.30 -55.40
N LEU A 551 4.93 3.10 -56.57
CA LEU A 551 5.68 4.10 -57.29
C LEU A 551 4.90 4.42 -58.57
N ALA A 552 4.65 5.70 -58.84
CA ALA A 552 3.96 6.17 -60.02
C ALA A 552 4.71 7.33 -60.67
N SER A 553 4.56 7.46 -61.98
CA SER A 553 4.96 8.66 -62.71
C SER A 553 3.81 9.68 -62.72
N ALA A 554 3.99 10.83 -62.08
CA ALA A 554 3.05 11.94 -62.12
C ALA A 554 3.51 13.01 -63.13
N THR A 555 2.60 13.83 -63.66
CA THR A 555 2.93 14.94 -64.56
C THR A 555 3.58 16.08 -63.78
N GLY A 556 4.76 16.56 -64.20
CA GLY A 556 5.46 17.67 -63.53
C GLY A 556 6.83 17.99 -64.10
N SER A 557 7.41 19.13 -63.69
CA SER A 557 8.68 19.64 -64.19
C SER A 557 9.86 19.24 -63.29
N GLY A 558 10.21 17.96 -63.29
CA GLY A 558 11.38 17.44 -62.57
C GLY A 558 12.71 17.56 -63.30
N SER A 559 13.78 17.31 -62.54
CA SER A 559 15.17 17.19 -62.99
C SER A 559 15.70 15.74 -62.99
N LEU A 560 14.90 14.78 -62.52
CA LEU A 560 15.22 13.36 -62.57
C LEU A 560 15.50 12.88 -64.00
N THR A 561 16.46 11.97 -64.15
CA THR A 561 16.82 11.38 -65.45
C THR A 561 15.64 10.61 -66.04
N THR A 562 15.33 10.85 -67.31
CA THR A 562 14.24 10.19 -68.04
C THR A 562 14.77 9.01 -68.86
N GLY A 563 13.92 8.00 -69.10
CA GLY A 563 14.27 6.81 -69.86
C GLY A 563 15.04 5.73 -69.08
N VAL A 564 15.50 6.04 -67.87
CA VAL A 564 16.11 5.08 -66.93
C VAL A 564 15.05 4.38 -66.07
N SER A 565 15.38 3.21 -65.55
CA SER A 565 14.56 2.47 -64.59
C SER A 565 14.78 3.03 -63.17
N ILE A 566 13.69 3.32 -62.46
CA ILE A 566 13.72 3.81 -61.07
C ILE A 566 12.85 2.92 -60.18
N ARG A 567 13.37 2.52 -59.02
CA ARG A 567 12.61 1.80 -57.96
C ARG A 567 12.98 2.31 -56.58
N PHE A 568 12.13 2.10 -55.57
CA PHE A 568 12.39 2.57 -54.19
C PHE A 568 12.26 1.50 -53.11
N ALA A 569 12.95 1.71 -52.00
CA ALA A 569 12.83 0.97 -50.74
C ALA A 569 12.71 1.95 -49.56
N LEU A 570 12.22 1.44 -48.44
CA LEU A 570 11.83 2.22 -47.25
C LEU A 570 12.46 1.61 -45.99
N ALA A 571 13.00 2.43 -45.09
CA ALA A 571 13.37 2.01 -43.73
C ALA A 571 12.78 2.95 -42.68
N TYR A 572 12.23 2.43 -41.58
CA TYR A 572 11.90 3.26 -40.43
C TYR A 572 13.18 3.70 -39.70
N ALA A 573 13.25 4.98 -39.35
CA ALA A 573 14.46 5.65 -38.90
C ALA A 573 14.27 6.31 -37.53
N TYR A 574 15.28 6.14 -36.68
CA TYR A 574 15.27 6.56 -35.29
C TYR A 574 16.57 7.37 -35.04
N PRO A 575 16.57 8.69 -35.29
CA PRO A 575 17.75 9.53 -35.20
C PRO A 575 18.01 10.02 -33.76
N SER A 576 19.27 10.34 -33.45
CA SER A 576 19.67 10.88 -32.15
C SER A 576 19.20 12.34 -31.98
N PRO A 577 18.68 12.74 -30.80
CA PRO A 577 18.45 11.92 -29.61
C PRO A 577 17.16 11.10 -29.72
N ASN A 578 17.27 9.77 -29.83
CA ASN A 578 16.08 8.93 -29.97
C ASN A 578 15.46 8.61 -28.61
N LEU A 579 14.23 9.08 -28.38
CA LEU A 579 13.40 8.74 -27.21
C LEU A 579 12.36 7.64 -27.51
N VAL A 580 12.23 7.19 -28.76
CA VAL A 580 11.26 6.15 -29.14
C VAL A 580 11.87 4.77 -28.94
N LEU A 581 11.07 3.82 -28.44
CA LEU A 581 11.49 2.42 -28.34
C LEU A 581 11.85 1.85 -29.72
N THR A 582 13.03 1.24 -29.81
CA THR A 582 13.50 0.48 -30.97
C THR A 582 13.54 -1.02 -30.72
N LYS A 583 13.52 -1.47 -29.46
CA LYS A 583 13.43 -2.90 -29.08
C LYS A 583 12.64 -3.08 -27.78
N ILE A 584 11.97 -4.22 -27.61
CA ILE A 584 11.48 -4.78 -26.33
C ILE A 584 11.83 -6.28 -26.30
N ALA A 585 12.15 -6.80 -25.11
CA ALA A 585 12.16 -8.24 -24.85
C ALA A 585 11.65 -8.51 -23.43
N HIS A 586 10.57 -9.29 -23.29
CA HIS A 586 10.05 -9.74 -22.01
C HIS A 586 10.94 -10.82 -21.38
N GLU A 587 11.45 -10.55 -20.18
CA GLU A 587 12.28 -11.47 -19.40
C GLU A 587 12.11 -11.20 -17.90
N GLY A 588 12.38 -12.20 -17.07
CA GLY A 588 12.25 -12.12 -15.61
C GLY A 588 10.92 -12.65 -15.08
N LEU A 589 9.82 -11.93 -15.29
CA LEU A 589 8.48 -12.30 -14.83
C LEU A 589 7.74 -13.21 -15.84
N GLU A 590 7.64 -14.49 -15.51
CA GLU A 590 6.94 -15.50 -16.31
C GLU A 590 5.41 -15.28 -16.32
N GLU A 591 4.78 -15.45 -17.49
CA GLU A 591 3.32 -15.48 -17.62
C GLU A 591 2.79 -16.88 -17.27
N ILE A 592 2.26 -17.07 -16.05
CA ILE A 592 1.71 -18.36 -15.64
C ILE A 592 0.39 -18.62 -16.39
N SER A 593 0.43 -19.57 -17.33
CA SER A 593 -0.73 -20.00 -18.15
C SER A 593 -1.80 -20.81 -17.37
N TYR A 594 -1.72 -20.83 -16.04
CA TYR A 594 -2.66 -21.52 -15.15
C TYR A 594 -3.45 -20.51 -14.34
N THR A 595 -4.70 -20.84 -14.01
CA THR A 595 -5.43 -20.08 -12.99
C THR A 595 -4.71 -20.17 -11.64
N LEU A 596 -4.91 -19.19 -10.76
CA LEU A 596 -4.29 -19.18 -9.44
C LEU A 596 -4.63 -20.45 -8.63
N ILE A 597 -5.85 -20.97 -8.81
CA ILE A 597 -6.34 -22.21 -8.20
C ILE A 597 -5.56 -23.43 -8.70
N GLU A 598 -5.31 -23.54 -10.01
CA GLU A 598 -4.49 -24.61 -10.59
C GLU A 598 -3.02 -24.52 -10.16
N ALA A 599 -2.46 -23.31 -10.05
CA ALA A 599 -1.10 -23.08 -9.56
C ALA A 599 -0.94 -23.55 -8.09
N ILE A 600 -1.88 -23.16 -7.21
CA ILE A 600 -1.96 -23.65 -5.83
C ILE A 600 -2.05 -25.18 -5.80
N THR A 601 -2.94 -25.76 -6.61
CA THR A 601 -3.16 -27.22 -6.68
C THR A 601 -1.91 -27.97 -7.16
N ARG A 602 -1.21 -27.44 -8.16
CA ARG A 602 0.01 -28.04 -8.73
C ARG A 602 1.26 -27.90 -7.84
N SER A 603 1.30 -26.90 -6.96
CA SER A 603 2.44 -26.66 -6.04
C SER A 603 2.72 -27.84 -5.08
N GLY A 604 1.75 -28.74 -4.90
CA GLY A 604 1.83 -29.82 -3.91
C GLY A 604 1.75 -29.36 -2.45
N ALA A 605 1.54 -28.05 -2.19
CA ALA A 605 1.54 -27.47 -0.85
C ALA A 605 0.51 -28.12 0.10
N TYR A 606 -0.64 -28.57 -0.42
CA TYR A 606 -1.65 -29.32 0.34
C TYR A 606 -1.10 -30.57 1.07
N GLY A 607 -0.03 -31.19 0.56
CA GLY A 607 0.65 -32.31 1.21
C GLY A 607 1.68 -31.94 2.28
N LYS A 608 1.94 -30.64 2.49
CA LYS A 608 2.95 -30.11 3.42
C LYS A 608 2.43 -29.09 4.45
N VAL A 609 1.16 -28.65 4.36
CA VAL A 609 0.51 -27.90 5.45
C VAL A 609 0.09 -28.86 6.57
N SER A 610 1.07 -29.49 7.23
CA SER A 610 0.85 -30.29 8.44
C SER A 610 0.71 -29.35 9.64
N SER A 611 -0.53 -29.22 10.15
CA SER A 611 -0.99 -28.71 11.48
C SER A 611 -0.29 -27.51 12.13
N GLU A 612 1.03 -27.55 12.33
CA GLU A 612 1.80 -26.58 13.13
C GLU A 612 1.85 -25.16 12.53
N GLY A 613 1.62 -25.01 11.23
CA GLY A 613 1.65 -23.71 10.53
C GLY A 613 0.40 -22.84 10.70
N LEU A 614 -0.75 -23.44 11.01
CA LEU A 614 -2.05 -22.74 11.06
C LEU A 614 -2.36 -22.12 12.42
N GLU A 615 -2.00 -22.78 13.53
CA GLU A 615 -2.37 -22.37 14.90
C GLU A 615 -1.77 -21.03 15.37
N LYS A 616 -0.84 -20.43 14.60
CA LYS A 616 -0.17 -19.17 14.96
C LYS A 616 -0.44 -17.98 14.04
N THR A 617 -1.14 -18.16 12.91
CA THR A 617 -1.16 -17.13 11.86
C THR A 617 -2.55 -16.84 11.26
N GLN A 618 -3.64 -17.36 11.84
CA GLN A 618 -5.00 -16.99 11.43
C GLN A 618 -5.90 -16.59 12.61
N ARG A 619 -6.09 -15.28 12.77
CA ARG A 619 -7.31 -14.64 13.32
C ARG A 619 -7.94 -13.65 12.32
N GLY A 620 -7.53 -13.71 11.05
CA GLY A 620 -8.20 -13.06 9.93
C GLY A 620 -8.73 -14.14 8.99
N THR A 621 -10.04 -14.20 8.83
CA THR A 621 -10.71 -15.12 7.90
C THR A 621 -10.50 -14.63 6.47
N LEU A 622 -10.15 -15.54 5.56
CA LEU A 622 -10.28 -15.30 4.12
C LEU A 622 -11.73 -15.61 3.74
N ASP A 623 -12.51 -14.56 3.51
CA ASP A 623 -13.90 -14.65 3.04
C ASP A 623 -14.04 -13.94 1.69
N PHE A 624 -14.90 -14.46 0.83
CA PHE A 624 -15.12 -13.98 -0.53
C PHE A 624 -16.64 -13.85 -0.79
N ASN A 625 -17.18 -12.70 -0.36
CA ASN A 625 -18.50 -12.16 -0.71
C ASN A 625 -19.75 -12.87 -0.14
N ASP A 626 -20.03 -12.68 1.15
CA ASP A 626 -21.41 -12.58 1.67
C ASP A 626 -21.47 -11.53 2.81
N PRO A 627 -22.23 -10.42 2.69
CA PRO A 627 -22.10 -9.27 3.61
C PRO A 627 -22.91 -9.36 4.91
N LEU A 628 -23.56 -10.49 5.26
CA LEU A 628 -24.45 -10.58 6.43
C LEU A 628 -24.21 -11.81 7.34
N VAL A 629 -23.10 -11.83 8.08
CA VAL A 629 -22.95 -12.68 9.28
C VAL A 629 -22.38 -11.88 10.46
N SER A 630 -23.24 -11.51 11.43
CA SER A 630 -22.79 -10.95 12.71
C SER A 630 -22.62 -12.04 13.76
N ILE A 631 -21.38 -12.29 14.18
CA ILE A 631 -21.09 -13.15 15.34
C ILE A 631 -20.91 -12.25 16.56
N SER A 632 -21.73 -12.45 17.59
CA SER A 632 -21.53 -11.82 18.89
C SER A 632 -20.53 -12.64 19.72
N ASP A 633 -19.32 -12.12 19.94
CA ASP A 633 -18.38 -12.66 20.92
C ASP A 633 -18.98 -12.57 22.34
N ASP A 634 -19.47 -13.70 22.86
CA ASP A 634 -19.75 -13.89 24.29
C ASP A 634 -18.51 -14.48 24.99
N PRO A 635 -17.78 -13.70 25.81
CA PRO A 635 -16.54 -14.14 26.45
C PRO A 635 -16.76 -15.11 27.64
N LEU A 636 -17.99 -15.52 27.96
CA LEU A 636 -18.30 -16.33 29.16
C LEU A 636 -18.31 -17.85 28.94
N ASN A 637 -18.14 -18.36 27.72
CA ASN A 637 -18.31 -19.78 27.39
C ASN A 637 -17.01 -20.53 27.03
N ASP A 638 -15.88 -20.12 27.63
CA ASP A 638 -14.57 -20.77 27.43
C ASP A 638 -14.51 -22.16 28.10
N ARG A 639 -15.02 -23.17 27.40
CA ARG A 639 -15.00 -24.57 27.84
C ARG A 639 -13.59 -25.14 27.74
N THR A 640 -12.97 -25.37 28.89
CA THR A 640 -11.64 -26.01 29.03
C THR A 640 -11.58 -27.36 28.31
N ARG A 641 -11.02 -27.36 27.09
CA ARG A 641 -10.83 -28.58 26.30
C ARG A 641 -9.69 -29.41 26.89
N ILE A 642 -10.04 -30.53 27.53
CA ILE A 642 -9.06 -31.55 27.92
C ILE A 642 -8.48 -32.14 26.63
N SER A 643 -7.22 -31.82 26.33
CA SER A 643 -6.52 -32.36 25.17
C SER A 643 -6.23 -33.85 25.40
N LEU A 644 -6.87 -34.71 24.61
CA LEU A 644 -6.68 -36.16 24.71
C LEU A 644 -5.26 -36.54 24.22
N PRO A 645 -4.60 -37.52 24.87
CA PRO A 645 -3.31 -38.00 24.39
C PRO A 645 -3.41 -38.55 22.97
N ALA A 646 -2.38 -38.30 22.15
CA ALA A 646 -2.34 -38.74 20.76
C ALA A 646 -2.50 -40.26 20.66
N VAL A 647 -3.32 -40.71 19.70
CA VAL A 647 -3.67 -42.13 19.52
C VAL A 647 -2.42 -42.91 19.18
N ARG A 648 -2.08 -43.91 20.01
CA ARG A 648 -0.80 -44.62 19.93
C ARG A 648 -0.94 -45.97 19.22
N ASN A 649 -1.76 -46.87 19.76
CA ASN A 649 -2.17 -48.11 19.11
C ASN A 649 -3.70 -48.20 19.06
N VAL A 650 -4.24 -49.05 18.19
CA VAL A 650 -5.69 -49.29 18.04
C VAL A 650 -5.96 -50.79 18.03
N TYR A 651 -6.74 -51.25 19.00
CA TYR A 651 -7.11 -52.64 19.21
C TYR A 651 -8.57 -52.90 18.83
N PHE A 652 -8.86 -54.10 18.34
CA PHE A 652 -10.18 -54.53 17.89
C PHE A 652 -10.53 -55.83 18.61
N SER A 653 -11.66 -55.88 19.32
CA SER A 653 -12.05 -57.02 20.16
C SER A 653 -13.55 -57.30 20.13
N THR A 654 -13.95 -58.52 20.49
CA THR A 654 -15.34 -58.92 20.73
C THR A 654 -15.77 -58.81 22.20
N SER A 655 -15.03 -58.05 23.00
CA SER A 655 -15.42 -57.58 24.34
C SER A 655 -15.02 -56.12 24.55
N ALA A 656 -15.64 -55.45 25.51
CA ALA A 656 -15.12 -54.21 26.09
C ALA A 656 -13.81 -54.49 26.85
N PRO A 657 -12.92 -53.48 27.02
CA PRO A 657 -11.74 -53.61 27.88
C PRO A 657 -12.16 -53.61 29.35
N THR A 658 -11.32 -54.24 30.18
CA THR A 658 -11.47 -54.37 31.63
C THR A 658 -10.38 -53.57 32.35
N VAL A 659 -10.39 -53.58 33.69
CA VAL A 659 -9.31 -52.98 34.51
C VAL A 659 -8.00 -53.79 34.47
N ASP A 660 -8.05 -55.04 34.00
CA ASP A 660 -6.89 -55.94 33.84
C ASP A 660 -6.28 -55.87 32.43
N ASP A 661 -6.93 -55.15 31.50
CA ASP A 661 -6.38 -54.81 30.18
C ASP A 661 -5.41 -53.61 30.32
N ASP A 662 -4.30 -53.87 31.00
CA ASP A 662 -3.39 -52.89 31.60
C ASP A 662 -1.94 -52.94 31.04
N GLY A 663 -1.00 -52.29 31.73
CA GLY A 663 0.42 -52.26 31.39
C GLY A 663 1.17 -53.60 31.54
N ALA A 664 0.66 -54.57 32.31
CA ALA A 664 1.15 -55.95 32.35
C ALA A 664 0.60 -56.75 31.17
N SER A 665 -0.66 -56.51 30.78
CA SER A 665 -1.28 -57.02 29.55
C SER A 665 -0.73 -56.34 28.27
N GLY A 666 0.03 -55.26 28.42
CA GLY A 666 0.85 -54.61 27.38
C GLY A 666 0.34 -53.24 26.90
N TYR A 667 -0.86 -52.85 27.33
CA TYR A 667 -1.55 -51.61 26.94
C TYR A 667 -0.94 -50.37 27.61
N ARG A 668 -1.13 -49.20 27.00
CA ARG A 668 -0.53 -47.93 27.45
C ARG A 668 -1.49 -46.76 27.31
N GLN A 669 -1.28 -45.74 28.12
CA GLN A 669 -1.99 -44.47 28.01
C GLN A 669 -1.88 -43.91 26.57
N GLY A 670 -3.03 -43.57 25.98
CA GLY A 670 -3.15 -43.16 24.56
C GLY A 670 -3.52 -44.28 23.58
N ASP A 671 -3.56 -45.54 24.00
CA ASP A 671 -4.09 -46.63 23.19
C ASP A 671 -5.63 -46.58 23.11
N ARG A 672 -6.21 -47.01 21.98
CA ARG A 672 -7.67 -47.13 21.78
C ARG A 672 -8.11 -48.57 21.62
N TRP A 673 -9.33 -48.85 22.06
CA TRP A 673 -9.96 -50.16 21.97
C TRP A 673 -11.35 -50.04 21.34
N HIS A 674 -11.62 -50.79 20.28
CA HIS A 674 -12.92 -50.84 19.62
C HIS A 674 -13.57 -52.20 19.85
N TYR A 675 -14.75 -52.20 20.48
CA TYR A 675 -15.52 -53.39 20.83
C TYR A 675 -16.64 -53.63 19.81
N TYR A 676 -16.65 -54.81 19.19
CA TYR A 676 -17.62 -55.22 18.18
C TYR A 676 -18.47 -56.42 18.62
N THR A 677 -19.72 -56.48 18.16
CA THR A 677 -20.50 -57.73 18.12
C THR A 677 -20.76 -58.09 16.66
N GLY A 678 -20.05 -59.12 16.16
CA GLY A 678 -20.00 -59.39 14.73
C GLY A 678 -19.36 -58.23 13.97
N SER A 679 -20.04 -57.69 12.96
CA SER A 679 -19.54 -56.58 12.14
C SER A 679 -19.84 -55.19 12.69
N ILE A 680 -20.61 -55.07 13.78
CA ILE A 680 -21.11 -53.78 14.30
C ILE A 680 -20.19 -53.29 15.43
N LEU A 681 -19.68 -52.07 15.29
CA LEU A 681 -18.95 -51.38 16.36
C LEU A 681 -19.94 -50.97 17.46
N ASN A 682 -19.85 -51.62 18.62
CA ASN A 682 -20.69 -51.29 19.77
C ASN A 682 -20.17 -50.02 20.47
N ALA A 683 -18.87 -49.97 20.77
CA ALA A 683 -18.27 -48.89 21.57
C ALA A 683 -16.77 -48.73 21.28
N SER A 684 -16.27 -47.51 21.50
CA SER A 684 -14.85 -47.18 21.44
C SER A 684 -14.38 -46.70 22.81
N TYR A 685 -13.15 -47.03 23.21
CA TYR A 685 -12.55 -46.65 24.49
C TYR A 685 -11.13 -46.10 24.26
N VAL A 686 -10.62 -45.32 25.21
CA VAL A 686 -9.22 -44.86 25.23
C VAL A 686 -8.60 -45.10 26.61
N CYS A 687 -7.37 -45.61 26.65
CA CYS A 687 -6.66 -45.81 27.89
C CYS A 687 -6.16 -44.45 28.43
N LEU A 688 -6.71 -43.99 29.55
CA LEU A 688 -6.23 -42.79 30.25
C LEU A 688 -5.19 -43.11 31.34
N GLY A 689 -5.03 -44.39 31.71
CA GLY A 689 -3.98 -44.88 32.60
C GLY A 689 -3.90 -46.41 32.55
N ALA A 690 -2.69 -46.96 32.46
CA ALA A 690 -2.43 -48.39 32.30
C ALA A 690 -1.65 -48.97 33.51
N ALA A 691 -2.06 -48.60 34.72
CA ALA A 691 -1.43 -49.13 35.94
C ALA A 691 -1.87 -50.59 36.16
N ASN A 692 -0.94 -51.45 36.57
CA ASN A 692 -1.19 -52.89 36.71
C ASN A 692 -2.31 -53.16 37.76
N GLY A 693 -3.35 -53.89 37.36
CA GLY A 693 -4.57 -54.17 38.13
C GLY A 693 -5.54 -52.98 38.24
N ALA A 694 -5.35 -51.91 37.45
CA ALA A 694 -6.10 -50.66 37.59
C ALA A 694 -6.13 -49.81 36.29
N ALA A 695 -6.36 -50.44 35.12
CA ALA A 695 -6.48 -49.70 33.86
C ALA A 695 -7.77 -48.86 33.80
N LEU A 696 -7.65 -47.62 33.32
CA LEU A 696 -8.76 -46.68 33.15
C LEU A 696 -9.11 -46.53 31.67
N TRP A 697 -10.24 -47.15 31.27
CA TRP A 697 -10.80 -47.15 29.92
C TRP A 697 -12.20 -46.51 29.88
N PRO A 698 -12.32 -45.16 29.90
CA PRO A 698 -13.59 -44.50 29.60
C PRO A 698 -14.06 -44.81 28.16
N SER A 699 -15.38 -44.92 28.00
CA SER A 699 -16.03 -45.00 26.69
C SER A 699 -16.06 -43.64 26.00
N LEU A 700 -15.91 -43.64 24.68
CA LEU A 700 -16.00 -42.49 23.78
C LEU A 700 -17.35 -42.43 23.04
N GLY A 701 -18.31 -43.30 23.39
CA GLY A 701 -19.63 -43.37 22.76
C GLY A 701 -19.74 -44.37 21.61
N THR A 702 -20.89 -44.34 20.95
CA THR A 702 -21.42 -45.45 20.14
C THR A 702 -22.08 -44.97 18.82
N GLY A 703 -21.34 -44.26 17.96
CA GLY A 703 -21.83 -43.87 16.64
C GLY A 703 -20.93 -42.89 15.89
N GLU A 704 -20.98 -42.89 14.57
CA GLU A 704 -20.10 -42.08 13.70
C GLU A 704 -20.48 -40.60 13.59
N ASN A 705 -21.53 -40.14 14.28
CA ASN A 705 -22.07 -38.78 14.16
C ASN A 705 -22.49 -38.11 15.48
N SER A 706 -21.84 -38.46 16.60
CA SER A 706 -21.96 -37.71 17.86
C SER A 706 -20.78 -36.74 18.02
N GLN A 707 -21.00 -35.43 17.82
CA GLN A 707 -20.10 -34.43 18.39
C GLN A 707 -20.09 -34.58 19.92
N GLY A 708 -18.90 -34.52 20.52
CA GLY A 708 -18.69 -35.02 21.88
C GLY A 708 -19.51 -34.29 22.95
N SER A 709 -20.51 -34.98 23.49
CA SER A 709 -20.91 -34.78 24.88
C SER A 709 -19.70 -35.06 25.77
N GLY A 710 -19.09 -34.01 26.32
CA GLY A 710 -17.98 -34.16 27.25
C GLY A 710 -18.38 -34.98 28.47
N LEU A 711 -17.37 -35.59 29.13
CA LEU A 711 -17.54 -36.24 30.43
C LEU A 711 -18.34 -35.33 31.36
N SER A 712 -19.31 -35.89 32.09
CA SER A 712 -20.04 -35.11 33.09
C SER A 712 -19.08 -34.56 34.14
N THR A 713 -19.48 -33.47 34.82
CA THR A 713 -18.68 -32.88 35.90
C THR A 713 -18.39 -33.90 37.01
N GLU A 714 -19.28 -34.86 37.23
CA GLU A 714 -19.16 -35.91 38.24
C GLU A 714 -18.22 -37.06 37.81
N GLU A 715 -18.27 -37.50 36.56
CA GLU A 715 -17.27 -38.43 35.99
C GLU A 715 -15.87 -37.81 35.96
N THR A 716 -15.78 -36.54 35.55
CA THR A 716 -14.52 -35.78 35.50
C THR A 716 -13.93 -35.64 36.90
N LEU A 717 -14.74 -35.28 37.90
CA LEU A 717 -14.30 -35.18 39.29
C LEU A 717 -13.91 -36.54 39.89
N THR A 718 -14.59 -37.62 39.49
CA THR A 718 -14.26 -38.99 39.90
C THR A 718 -12.93 -39.45 39.31
N ALA A 719 -12.70 -39.19 38.01
CA ALA A 719 -11.41 -39.45 37.36
C ALA A 719 -10.27 -38.64 37.99
N LEU A 720 -10.50 -37.36 38.33
CA LEU A 720 -9.48 -36.51 38.97
C LEU A 720 -9.10 -36.99 40.38
N LYS A 721 -10.09 -37.45 41.16
CA LYS A 721 -9.86 -38.06 42.48
C LYS A 721 -9.07 -39.36 42.38
N ALA A 722 -9.40 -40.22 41.40
CA ALA A 722 -8.66 -41.46 41.14
C ALA A 722 -7.20 -41.20 40.69
N LEU A 723 -6.96 -40.18 39.85
CA LEU A 723 -5.62 -39.85 39.35
C LEU A 723 -4.70 -39.23 40.41
N THR A 724 -5.25 -38.54 41.41
CA THR A 724 -4.47 -37.74 42.39
C THR A 724 -4.31 -38.41 43.75
N GLY A 725 -5.23 -39.32 44.13
CA GLY A 725 -5.19 -40.02 45.44
C GLY A 725 -5.45 -39.11 46.66
N VAL A 726 -5.87 -37.85 46.45
CA VAL A 726 -6.10 -36.89 47.53
C VAL A 726 -7.55 -36.99 48.03
N ALA A 727 -7.72 -37.37 49.30
CA ALA A 727 -9.02 -37.68 49.90
C ALA A 727 -9.79 -36.46 50.48
N ASN A 728 -9.32 -35.22 50.33
CA ASN A 728 -9.87 -34.04 50.99
C ASN A 728 -10.31 -32.93 50.01
N ASN A 729 -11.36 -32.19 50.37
CA ASN A 729 -12.20 -31.38 49.49
C ASN A 729 -11.64 -29.99 49.11
N SER A 730 -10.43 -29.89 48.55
CA SER A 730 -9.95 -28.63 47.96
C SER A 730 -8.97 -28.85 46.82
N VAL A 731 -9.25 -28.26 45.66
CA VAL A 731 -8.35 -28.22 44.49
C VAL A 731 -8.19 -26.76 44.07
N TYR A 732 -6.95 -26.35 43.82
CA TYR A 732 -6.61 -25.02 43.30
C TYR A 732 -6.16 -25.13 41.84
N LEU A 733 -6.62 -24.22 41.00
CA LEU A 733 -6.24 -24.13 39.59
C LEU A 733 -5.61 -22.76 39.32
N LEU A 734 -4.48 -22.73 38.62
CA LEU A 734 -3.90 -21.49 38.09
C LEU A 734 -4.37 -21.28 36.65
N ALA A 735 -4.99 -20.14 36.39
CA ALA A 735 -5.18 -19.62 35.04
C ALA A 735 -3.92 -18.84 34.59
N SER A 736 -3.74 -18.68 33.28
CA SER A 736 -2.57 -18.01 32.67
C SER A 736 -2.50 -16.49 32.89
N THR A 737 -3.44 -15.90 33.63
CA THR A 737 -3.67 -14.45 33.76
C THR A 737 -3.60 -13.96 35.22
N ASN A 738 -2.59 -14.41 35.98
CA ASN A 738 -2.17 -13.89 37.31
C ASN A 738 -3.20 -13.85 38.46
N ASN A 739 -4.43 -14.34 38.27
CA ASN A 739 -5.43 -14.47 39.34
C ASN A 739 -5.47 -15.90 39.89
N ILE A 740 -5.51 -16.03 41.22
CA ILE A 740 -5.71 -17.31 41.92
C ILE A 740 -7.17 -17.39 42.36
N TYR A 741 -7.88 -18.41 41.89
CA TYR A 741 -9.26 -18.68 42.29
C TYR A 741 -9.30 -19.82 43.33
N ARG A 742 -10.08 -19.62 44.39
CA ARG A 742 -10.35 -20.60 45.45
C ARG A 742 -11.80 -21.05 45.33
N TYR A 743 -12.04 -22.35 45.42
CA TYR A 743 -13.38 -22.95 45.38
C TYR A 743 -13.67 -23.67 46.71
N ASP A 744 -14.58 -23.12 47.52
CA ASP A 744 -15.08 -23.78 48.74
C ASP A 744 -16.44 -24.43 48.46
N ALA A 745 -16.48 -25.76 48.48
CA ALA A 745 -17.71 -26.52 48.29
C ALA A 745 -18.47 -26.68 49.62
N SER A 746 -19.14 -25.62 50.07
CA SER A 746 -19.89 -25.62 51.36
C SER A 746 -21.26 -24.94 51.31
N SER A 747 -22.12 -25.32 50.37
CA SER A 747 -23.58 -25.14 50.51
C SER A 747 -24.35 -26.29 49.86
N THR A 748 -25.28 -26.88 50.61
CA THR A 748 -26.24 -27.87 50.10
C THR A 748 -27.51 -27.14 49.66
N ALA A 749 -27.62 -26.84 48.37
CA ALA A 749 -28.85 -26.33 47.76
C ALA A 749 -29.58 -27.47 47.02
N THR A 750 -30.91 -27.53 47.16
CA THR A 750 -31.76 -28.47 46.43
C THR A 750 -31.94 -28.05 44.96
N PRO A 751 -32.16 -28.99 44.03
CA PRO A 751 -32.28 -28.66 42.61
C PRO A 751 -33.57 -27.88 42.31
N ASN A 752 -33.41 -26.70 41.69
CA ASN A 752 -34.31 -26.02 40.72
C ASN A 752 -34.05 -24.48 40.64
N ASP A 753 -32.80 -24.02 40.60
CA ASP A 753 -32.47 -22.61 40.33
C ASP A 753 -31.07 -22.46 39.68
N ASP A 754 -31.03 -22.16 38.37
CA ASP A 754 -29.79 -22.10 37.56
C ASP A 754 -29.01 -20.78 37.72
N LYS A 755 -28.66 -20.37 38.94
CA LYS A 755 -27.76 -19.22 39.20
C LYS A 755 -26.75 -19.45 40.33
N VAL A 756 -25.55 -19.88 39.96
CA VAL A 756 -24.35 -19.78 40.82
C VAL A 756 -23.74 -18.38 40.66
N ILE A 757 -23.76 -17.58 41.73
CA ILE A 757 -23.12 -16.25 41.76
C ILE A 757 -21.65 -16.41 42.18
N ILE A 758 -20.72 -15.99 41.32
CA ILE A 758 -19.28 -15.93 41.63
C ILE A 758 -18.91 -14.49 41.95
N THR A 759 -18.59 -14.20 43.21
CA THR A 759 -18.11 -12.88 43.65
C THR A 759 -16.58 -12.84 43.60
N ALA A 760 -16.01 -11.96 42.79
CA ALA A 760 -14.56 -11.78 42.68
C ALA A 760 -14.09 -10.49 43.38
N GLU A 761 -13.41 -10.63 44.52
CA GLU A 761 -12.78 -9.48 45.21
C GLU A 761 -11.44 -9.11 44.56
N LYS A 762 -11.36 -7.89 44.02
CA LYS A 762 -10.15 -7.36 43.36
C LYS A 762 -9.25 -6.63 44.35
N ASN A 763 -8.33 -7.36 44.99
CA ASN A 763 -7.29 -6.76 45.83
C ASN A 763 -6.40 -5.81 45.01
N GLN A 764 -6.32 -4.53 45.41
CA GLN A 764 -5.42 -3.54 44.82
C GLN A 764 -4.23 -3.26 45.74
N ASN A 765 -3.07 -3.86 45.47
CA ASN A 765 -1.79 -3.38 46.01
C ASN A 765 -0.59 -3.85 45.15
N PRO A 766 0.01 -2.99 44.29
CA PRO A 766 1.01 -3.42 43.31
C PRO A 766 2.45 -3.34 43.83
N LEU A 767 2.78 -4.08 44.89
CA LEU A 767 4.15 -4.19 45.41
C LEU A 767 4.53 -5.65 45.73
N LEU A 768 5.17 -6.33 44.77
CA LEU A 768 6.22 -7.36 44.95
C LEU A 768 6.59 -8.00 43.58
N ALA A 769 7.39 -7.29 42.78
CA ALA A 769 7.96 -7.85 41.56
C ALA A 769 9.25 -8.64 41.87
N GLY A 770 9.22 -9.95 41.63
CA GLY A 770 10.43 -10.77 41.42
C GLY A 770 11.03 -11.46 42.65
N ARG A 771 10.78 -12.77 42.76
CA ARG A 771 11.81 -13.81 43.04
C ARG A 771 11.24 -15.20 42.78
N PHE A 772 11.81 -15.93 41.83
CA PHE A 772 11.55 -17.37 41.68
C PHE A 772 12.17 -18.11 42.87
N LEU A 773 11.34 -18.69 43.74
CA LEU A 773 11.82 -19.56 44.82
C LEU A 773 11.76 -21.03 44.37
N LYS A 774 12.92 -21.68 44.39
CA LYS A 774 13.07 -23.10 44.03
C LYS A 774 12.44 -23.99 45.11
N VAL A 775 11.29 -24.59 44.81
CA VAL A 775 10.59 -25.51 45.73
C VAL A 775 11.43 -26.79 45.91
N GLY A 776 12.05 -26.92 47.07
CA GLY A 776 12.59 -28.19 47.57
C GLY A 776 11.52 -28.92 48.39
N THR A 777 11.39 -30.23 48.21
CA THR A 777 10.42 -31.05 48.94
C THR A 777 10.83 -31.27 50.40
N PHE A 778 9.89 -31.04 51.31
CA PHE A 778 9.97 -31.48 52.71
C PHE A 778 8.63 -32.14 53.11
N SER A 779 8.72 -33.13 54.00
CA SER A 779 7.61 -34.02 54.37
C SER A 779 6.69 -33.42 55.43
N ALA A 780 5.41 -33.80 55.38
CA ALA A 780 4.41 -33.35 56.36
C ALA A 780 4.46 -34.17 57.66
N SER A 781 4.73 -33.49 58.78
CA SER A 781 4.50 -33.97 60.14
C SER A 781 4.42 -32.79 61.12
N GLU A 782 3.46 -32.84 62.05
CA GLU A 782 3.26 -31.93 63.21
C GLU A 782 2.67 -30.51 62.86
N ILE A 783 1.59 -29.93 63.46
CA ILE A 783 0.89 -29.96 64.78
C ILE A 783 1.44 -28.87 65.74
N THR A 784 0.70 -27.83 66.22
CA THR A 784 -0.72 -27.39 66.10
C THR A 784 -0.85 -25.84 66.30
N PRO A 785 -2.02 -25.18 66.12
CA PRO A 785 -2.12 -23.71 66.00
C PRO A 785 -2.40 -22.91 67.31
N THR A 786 -2.74 -21.63 67.13
CA THR A 786 -3.38 -20.63 68.04
C THR A 786 -2.54 -19.68 68.94
N THR A 787 -2.61 -18.38 68.58
CA THR A 787 -2.86 -17.21 69.49
C THR A 787 -1.67 -16.45 70.14
N ALA A 788 -1.33 -15.32 69.49
CA ALA A 788 -1.14 -13.96 70.06
C ALA A 788 0.15 -13.47 70.77
N ARG A 789 0.55 -12.25 70.34
CA ARG A 789 1.11 -11.10 71.10
C ARG A 789 2.55 -11.12 71.67
N ASN A 790 3.34 -10.19 71.09
CA ASN A 790 3.96 -9.00 71.75
C ASN A 790 5.49 -8.91 71.95
N PHE A 791 5.94 -7.66 71.82
CA PHE A 791 7.19 -6.99 72.28
C PHE A 791 8.55 -7.33 71.63
N VAL A 792 8.99 -6.40 70.76
CA VAL A 792 10.10 -5.44 70.99
C VAL A 792 11.45 -5.96 71.51
N THR A 793 12.53 -5.66 70.77
CA THR A 793 13.66 -4.84 71.27
C THR A 793 14.55 -4.35 70.13
N ASP A 794 15.21 -3.22 70.37
CA ASP A 794 16.15 -2.52 69.48
C ASP A 794 17.53 -3.20 69.43
N ALA A 795 18.36 -2.77 68.47
CA ALA A 795 19.81 -2.96 68.49
C ALA A 795 20.52 -1.74 67.87
N GLU A 796 21.05 -0.86 68.71
CA GLU A 796 21.91 0.26 68.33
C GLU A 796 23.39 -0.19 68.12
N LEU A 797 24.27 0.80 67.88
CA LEU A 797 25.76 0.81 67.89
C LEU A 797 26.51 0.61 66.55
N LEU A 798 27.67 1.25 66.30
CA LEU A 798 28.22 2.55 66.74
C LEU A 798 29.54 2.90 65.96
N LEU A 799 29.86 4.20 65.85
CA LEU A 799 31.22 4.82 65.87
C LEU A 799 32.32 4.46 64.83
N ILE A 800 32.80 5.46 64.03
CA ILE A 800 34.16 6.08 64.07
C ILE A 800 34.49 6.94 62.81
N ASP A 801 34.89 8.20 63.06
CA ASP A 801 35.82 9.17 62.42
C ASP A 801 36.04 9.34 60.88
N THR A 802 36.57 10.45 60.32
CA THR A 802 36.72 11.92 60.59
C THR A 802 37.39 12.57 59.33
N ILE A 803 37.53 13.92 59.23
CA ILE A 803 38.36 14.72 58.27
C ILE A 803 37.68 14.99 56.89
N ALA A 804 37.57 16.23 56.35
CA ALA A 804 37.78 17.59 56.89
C ALA A 804 37.09 18.73 56.09
N ASP A 805 36.73 19.79 56.81
CA ASP A 805 36.76 21.25 56.53
C ASP A 805 36.55 21.85 55.12
N LYS A 806 35.41 22.56 54.95
CA LYS A 806 35.25 24.04 54.81
C LYS A 806 33.80 24.34 54.35
N ALA A 807 33.03 25.21 55.01
CA ALA A 807 33.11 26.67 55.10
C ALA A 807 32.80 27.36 53.73
N GLU A 808 31.91 28.35 53.62
CA GLU A 808 31.34 29.23 54.67
C GLU A 808 30.00 29.89 54.22
N GLU A 809 29.25 30.48 55.17
CA GLU A 809 28.20 31.53 55.03
C GLU A 809 26.93 31.24 54.17
N ASN A 810 25.73 31.13 54.76
CA ASN A 810 24.72 32.18 55.09
C ASN A 810 23.67 32.39 53.97
N HIS A 811 22.39 32.74 54.16
CA HIS A 811 21.48 33.01 55.30
C HIS A 811 20.02 33.03 54.72
N LEU A 812 18.86 33.05 55.43
CA LEU A 812 18.41 32.58 56.75
C LEU A 812 16.88 32.89 56.91
N HIS A 813 16.10 32.06 57.63
CA HIS A 813 14.64 32.17 57.93
C HIS A 813 13.67 31.91 56.74
N ILE A 814 12.61 31.08 56.78
CA ILE A 814 11.54 30.78 57.79
C ILE A 814 10.47 31.93 57.75
N THR A 815 9.14 31.71 57.60
CA THR A 815 8.26 31.13 58.65
C THR A 815 6.81 30.78 58.19
N SER A 816 6.36 29.52 58.38
CA SER A 816 4.95 29.10 58.68
C SER A 816 3.81 29.42 57.68
N LYS A 817 2.55 28.94 57.79
CA LYS A 817 1.76 28.12 58.76
C LYS A 817 0.75 27.27 57.93
N GLY A 818 0.23 26.11 58.36
CA GLY A 818 -0.92 25.98 59.28
C GLY A 818 -2.27 26.29 58.59
N SER A 819 -3.33 25.47 58.63
CA SER A 819 -3.63 24.30 59.48
C SER A 819 -4.78 23.44 58.90
N LEU A 820 -5.00 22.24 59.46
CA LEU A 820 -6.22 21.43 59.25
C LEU A 820 -7.46 22.11 59.88
N LEU A 821 -8.66 21.88 59.32
CA LEU A 821 -9.85 21.39 60.05
C LEU A 821 -11.02 20.99 59.10
N THR A 822 -12.14 20.54 59.64
CA THR A 822 -13.11 19.64 58.97
C THR A 822 -14.58 20.12 58.94
N SER A 823 -15.37 19.49 58.06
CA SER A 823 -16.81 19.09 58.19
C SER A 823 -17.94 19.89 57.50
N ASN A 824 -18.82 19.10 56.86
CA ASN A 824 -20.23 19.22 56.43
C ASN A 824 -21.00 20.56 56.53
N GLY A 825 -21.75 20.93 55.46
CA GLY A 825 -22.82 21.96 55.57
C GLY A 825 -23.51 22.46 54.28
N THR A 826 -24.34 21.63 53.65
CA THR A 826 -25.53 21.94 52.80
C THR A 826 -25.68 23.30 52.04
N ALA A 827 -25.65 23.22 50.70
CA ALA A 827 -26.39 24.01 49.68
C ALA A 827 -26.36 25.56 49.63
N HIS A 828 -25.85 26.11 48.52
CA HIS A 828 -26.69 26.82 47.53
C HIS A 828 -26.01 26.97 46.15
N THR A 829 -26.79 27.44 45.16
CA THR A 829 -26.51 27.55 43.72
C THR A 829 -25.51 28.66 43.28
N GLN A 830 -24.59 28.37 42.35
CA GLN A 830 -24.43 29.05 41.01
C GLN A 830 -23.05 28.79 40.34
N PHE A 831 -23.10 28.39 39.05
CA PHE A 831 -22.13 28.54 37.93
C PHE A 831 -20.59 28.27 38.09
N PRO A 832 -19.86 27.93 36.99
CA PRO A 832 -18.57 27.24 37.08
C PRO A 832 -17.33 28.13 36.94
N VAL A 833 -16.20 27.67 37.49
CA VAL A 833 -14.84 28.11 37.14
C VAL A 833 -13.91 26.88 37.11
N PRO A 834 -13.31 26.52 35.96
CA PRO A 834 -12.22 25.55 35.89
C PRO A 834 -10.86 26.28 35.88
N ASP A 835 -10.36 26.68 37.05
CA ASP A 835 -9.01 27.25 37.18
C ASP A 835 -7.99 26.11 37.20
N GLY A 836 -7.25 25.95 36.09
CA GLY A 836 -6.42 24.78 35.77
C GLY A 836 -4.94 25.09 35.59
N LYS A 837 -4.39 26.02 36.38
CA LYS A 837 -3.00 26.49 36.26
C LYS A 837 -1.99 25.40 36.62
N TYR A 838 -1.28 24.89 35.62
CA TYR A 838 0.02 24.26 35.83
C TYR A 838 1.09 25.34 35.98
N VAL A 839 1.93 25.20 37.00
CA VAL A 839 3.14 26.00 37.17
C VAL A 839 4.20 25.46 36.22
N MET A 840 4.81 26.34 35.41
CA MET A 840 5.97 25.94 34.59
C MET A 840 7.16 25.66 35.52
N GLY A 841 7.70 24.44 35.42
CA GLY A 841 9.02 24.11 35.97
C GLY A 841 10.13 24.72 35.12
N ASP A 842 11.26 25.00 35.74
CA ASP A 842 12.42 25.64 35.13
C ASP A 842 13.45 24.66 34.56
N GLY A 843 14.35 25.17 33.72
CA GLY A 843 15.75 24.75 33.69
C GLY A 843 16.09 23.30 33.29
N SER A 844 16.23 23.08 31.99
CA SER A 844 17.25 22.19 31.39
C SER A 844 17.33 20.71 31.83
N THR A 845 16.73 19.82 31.01
CA THR A 845 17.38 18.56 30.63
C THR A 845 17.10 18.23 29.16
N GLU A 846 18.13 18.12 28.33
CA GLU A 846 18.01 17.65 26.94
C GLU A 846 17.68 16.15 26.91
N SER A 847 16.40 15.80 26.87
CA SER A 847 15.95 14.43 26.64
C SER A 847 15.93 14.13 25.14
N GLY A 848 17.10 13.76 24.60
CA GLY A 848 17.23 13.40 23.19
C GLY A 848 16.29 12.27 22.78
N LEU A 849 15.48 12.50 21.73
CA LEU A 849 14.50 11.52 21.24
C LEU A 849 15.19 10.21 20.84
N ILE A 850 14.76 9.10 21.45
CA ILE A 850 15.18 7.76 21.04
C ILE A 850 14.39 7.37 19.80
N ALA A 851 15.02 7.49 18.63
CA ALA A 851 14.47 6.92 17.40
C ALA A 851 14.30 5.40 17.54
N VAL A 852 13.10 4.92 17.22
CA VAL A 852 12.78 3.49 17.17
C VAL A 852 13.20 2.95 15.80
N ASP A 853 14.43 2.43 15.72
CA ASP A 853 14.93 1.77 14.51
C ASP A 853 14.03 0.59 14.11
N PRO A 854 13.85 0.32 12.81
CA PRO A 854 13.19 -0.91 12.36
C PRO A 854 13.96 -2.15 12.83
N PRO A 855 13.27 -3.27 13.15
CA PRO A 855 13.81 -4.38 13.96
C PRO A 855 14.90 -5.26 13.30
N GLY A 856 15.60 -4.79 12.26
CA GLY A 856 16.68 -5.50 11.57
C GLY A 856 18.09 -4.89 11.70
N SER A 857 18.26 -3.70 12.29
CA SER A 857 19.54 -2.95 12.23
C SER A 857 20.56 -3.27 13.32
N ILE A 858 20.13 -3.86 14.45
CA ILE A 858 20.99 -4.12 15.62
C ILE A 858 21.61 -5.51 15.50
N ALA A 859 22.90 -5.57 15.18
CA ALA A 859 23.63 -6.84 15.07
C ALA A 859 24.07 -7.40 16.43
N THR A 860 24.36 -6.52 17.40
CA THR A 860 24.72 -6.87 18.79
C THR A 860 24.62 -5.64 19.70
N ARG A 861 25.03 -5.76 20.96
CA ARG A 861 25.18 -4.63 21.91
C ARG A 861 26.49 -4.74 22.69
N THR A 862 27.01 -3.65 23.24
CA THR A 862 28.17 -3.70 24.15
C THR A 862 27.79 -4.32 25.50
N LYS A 863 28.68 -5.13 26.09
CA LYS A 863 28.50 -5.74 27.43
C LYS A 863 29.23 -5.01 28.56
N ALA A 864 30.24 -4.22 28.23
CA ALA A 864 31.00 -3.40 29.16
C ALA A 864 31.12 -1.97 28.61
N SER A 865 31.34 -1.00 29.50
CA SER A 865 31.82 0.33 29.12
C SER A 865 33.30 0.27 28.78
N TYR A 866 33.77 1.20 27.96
CA TYR A 866 35.17 1.32 27.56
C TYR A 866 35.55 2.78 27.31
N THR A 867 36.84 3.09 27.38
CA THR A 867 37.35 4.43 27.04
C THR A 867 37.58 4.53 25.53
N GLN A 868 37.03 5.57 24.92
CA GLN A 868 37.23 5.93 23.51
C GLN A 868 38.74 6.05 23.21
N PRO A 869 39.33 5.18 22.39
CA PRO A 869 40.74 5.28 22.04
C PRO A 869 40.96 6.40 21.00
N SER A 870 42.21 6.82 20.80
CA SER A 870 42.57 7.77 19.74
C SER A 870 42.31 7.17 18.35
N LEU A 871 42.24 8.02 17.32
CA LEU A 871 42.09 7.58 15.93
C LEU A 871 43.21 6.57 15.55
N ASN A 872 42.84 5.48 14.89
CA ASN A 872 43.69 4.35 14.53
C ASN A 872 44.36 3.61 15.72
N GLN A 873 43.84 3.75 16.95
CA GLN A 873 44.22 2.92 18.09
C GLN A 873 43.20 1.80 18.33
N THR A 874 43.68 0.69 18.89
CA THR A 874 42.85 -0.51 19.16
C THR A 874 42.33 -0.56 20.59
N VAL A 875 41.11 -1.05 20.75
CA VAL A 875 40.46 -1.32 22.04
C VAL A 875 39.85 -2.73 22.02
N ILE A 876 39.86 -3.42 23.17
CA ILE A 876 39.16 -4.70 23.34
C ILE A 876 37.74 -4.42 23.78
N LEU A 877 36.77 -4.84 22.98
CA LEU A 877 35.35 -4.61 23.18
C LEU A 877 34.64 -5.91 23.55
N GLN A 878 33.68 -5.80 24.48
CA GLN A 878 32.81 -6.91 24.88
C GLN A 878 31.41 -6.72 24.27
N PHE A 879 30.84 -7.80 23.74
CA PHE A 879 29.58 -7.78 22.97
C PHE A 879 28.59 -8.86 23.44
N SER A 880 27.31 -8.66 23.15
CA SER A 880 26.25 -9.66 23.39
C SER A 880 26.51 -10.96 22.64
N SER A 881 26.80 -10.85 21.34
CA SER A 881 27.40 -11.88 20.48
C SER A 881 28.41 -11.22 19.51
N THR A 882 29.41 -11.97 19.04
CA THR A 882 30.34 -11.60 17.95
C THR A 882 30.10 -12.40 16.66
N GLN A 883 29.06 -13.24 16.60
CA GLN A 883 28.82 -14.22 15.53
C GLN A 883 28.73 -13.62 14.10
N ASN A 884 28.42 -12.33 13.98
CA ASN A 884 28.25 -11.62 12.71
C ASN A 884 29.52 -10.83 12.31
N PHE A 885 30.64 -11.00 13.01
CA PHE A 885 31.88 -10.27 12.76
C PHE A 885 32.89 -11.14 12.00
N VAL A 886 33.69 -10.49 11.15
CA VAL A 886 34.83 -11.06 10.43
C VAL A 886 36.04 -10.13 10.61
N ALA A 887 37.15 -10.68 11.11
CA ALA A 887 38.35 -9.92 11.38
C ALA A 887 38.95 -9.30 10.10
N ASN A 888 39.29 -8.01 10.17
CA ASN A 888 39.80 -7.15 9.10
C ASN A 888 38.84 -6.97 7.91
N GLN A 889 37.55 -7.26 8.08
CA GLN A 889 36.51 -7.05 7.06
C GLN A 889 35.26 -6.37 7.62
N THR A 890 34.86 -6.65 8.87
CA THR A 890 33.69 -6.02 9.47
C THR A 890 34.02 -4.67 10.08
N TYR A 891 33.38 -3.62 9.56
CA TYR A 891 33.22 -2.36 10.26
C TYR A 891 31.93 -2.38 11.11
N VAL A 892 31.98 -1.78 12.29
CA VAL A 892 30.83 -1.62 13.20
C VAL A 892 30.68 -0.16 13.62
N ALA A 893 29.45 0.32 13.68
CA ALA A 893 29.12 1.57 14.36
C ALA A 893 28.61 1.25 15.76
N ILE A 894 29.13 1.95 16.77
CA ILE A 894 28.73 1.81 18.16
C ILE A 894 28.07 3.12 18.58
N GLU A 895 26.84 3.01 19.09
CA GLU A 895 26.06 4.15 19.61
C GLU A 895 26.88 4.93 20.64
N THR A 896 27.01 6.25 20.45
CA THR A 896 27.93 7.19 21.14
C THR A 896 29.44 6.95 20.99
N GLY A 897 29.89 5.81 20.45
CA GLY A 897 31.31 5.45 20.32
C GLY A 897 31.92 5.62 18.91
N GLY A 898 31.11 5.86 17.88
CA GLY A 898 31.56 6.00 16.50
C GLY A 898 31.90 4.68 15.80
N ILE A 899 32.73 4.75 14.75
CA ILE A 899 33.00 3.65 13.83
C ILE A 899 34.31 2.94 14.18
N TYR A 900 34.30 1.61 14.15
CA TYR A 900 35.45 0.75 14.38
C TYR A 900 35.60 -0.32 13.29
N LEU A 901 36.84 -0.67 12.95
CA LEU A 901 37.18 -1.88 12.21
C LEU A 901 37.46 -3.02 13.19
N ILE A 902 36.75 -4.15 13.11
CA ILE A 902 37.06 -5.34 13.90
C ILE A 902 38.36 -5.96 13.37
N THR A 903 39.46 -5.90 14.13
CA THR A 903 40.78 -6.38 13.68
C THR A 903 41.08 -7.81 14.14
N ASN A 904 40.46 -8.27 15.23
CA ASN A 904 40.55 -9.65 15.72
C ASN A 904 39.31 -10.05 16.51
N ILE A 905 38.91 -11.32 16.51
CA ILE A 905 37.79 -11.85 17.30
C ILE A 905 38.36 -12.79 18.36
N GLY A 906 38.23 -12.41 19.64
CA GLY A 906 38.83 -13.15 20.76
C GLY A 906 37.98 -14.36 21.18
N ASN A 907 36.66 -14.21 21.21
CA ASN A 907 35.69 -15.29 21.42
C ASN A 907 34.27 -14.83 21.01
N ALA A 908 33.25 -15.67 21.26
CA ALA A 908 31.84 -15.41 20.98
C ALA A 908 31.25 -14.12 21.61
N THR A 909 32.00 -13.45 22.50
CA THR A 909 31.58 -12.23 23.20
C THR A 909 32.65 -11.14 23.26
N THR A 910 33.82 -11.31 22.64
CA THR A 910 34.90 -10.30 22.65
C THR A 910 35.59 -10.17 21.30
N ALA A 911 35.92 -8.93 20.92
CA ALA A 911 36.72 -8.64 19.73
C ALA A 911 37.64 -7.43 19.98
N THR A 912 38.80 -7.41 19.32
CA THR A 912 39.65 -6.22 19.24
C THR A 912 39.20 -5.38 18.06
N ALA A 913 39.04 -4.08 18.26
CA ALA A 913 38.55 -3.17 17.25
C ALA A 913 39.39 -1.89 17.21
N GLU A 914 39.70 -1.40 16.01
CA GLU A 914 40.48 -0.18 15.77
C GLU A 914 39.53 0.99 15.46
N TYR A 915 39.67 2.11 16.17
CA TYR A 915 38.78 3.26 15.99
C TYR A 915 39.07 4.04 14.70
N LYS A 916 38.03 4.33 13.91
CA LYS A 916 38.10 4.94 12.58
C LYS A 916 37.40 6.31 12.46
N GLY A 917 36.85 6.85 13.55
CA GLY A 917 36.25 8.20 13.59
C GLY A 917 34.73 8.21 13.82
N PHE A 918 34.09 9.35 13.57
CA PHE A 918 32.64 9.58 13.75
C PHE A 918 32.11 9.34 15.18
N GLY A 919 32.91 9.63 16.20
CA GLY A 919 32.53 9.55 17.62
C GLY A 919 32.99 10.76 18.43
N VAL A 920 32.61 10.76 19.71
CA VAL A 920 33.07 11.71 20.73
C VAL A 920 34.61 11.72 20.87
N ASN A 921 35.13 12.75 21.54
CA ASN A 921 36.56 12.94 21.74
C ASN A 921 37.26 11.68 22.31
N PRO A 922 38.53 11.41 21.92
CA PRO A 922 39.37 10.46 22.62
C PRO A 922 39.36 10.75 24.14
N THR A 923 39.42 9.71 24.97
CA THR A 923 39.20 9.70 26.44
C THR A 923 37.76 9.72 26.96
N THR A 924 36.72 9.97 26.15
CA THR A 924 35.33 9.83 26.62
C THR A 924 35.00 8.36 26.96
N GLN A 925 34.22 8.10 28.02
CA GLN A 925 33.78 6.74 28.35
C GLN A 925 32.48 6.39 27.60
N VAL A 926 32.57 5.46 26.65
CA VAL A 926 31.40 4.85 26.01
C VAL A 926 30.79 3.85 27.00
N GLN A 927 29.50 3.99 27.26
CA GLN A 927 28.80 3.17 28.27
C GLN A 927 28.48 1.75 27.77
N THR A 928 28.06 0.89 28.70
CA THR A 928 27.58 -0.47 28.38
C THR A 928 26.20 -0.44 27.69
N ASN A 929 25.77 -1.59 27.15
CA ASN A 929 24.48 -1.84 26.49
C ASN A 929 24.19 -0.99 25.23
N ARG A 930 25.20 -0.31 24.67
CA ARG A 930 25.08 0.53 23.47
C ARG A 930 24.72 -0.33 22.25
N LYS A 931 23.86 0.19 21.37
CA LYS A 931 23.54 -0.46 20.07
C LYS A 931 24.83 -0.62 19.26
N VAL A 932 24.98 -1.77 18.60
CA VAL A 932 26.06 -2.02 17.63
C VAL A 932 25.45 -2.52 16.33
N SER A 933 25.62 -1.74 15.27
CA SER A 933 25.21 -2.08 13.92
C SER A 933 26.42 -2.47 13.07
N LEU A 934 26.21 -3.38 12.12
CA LEU A 934 27.20 -3.68 11.08
C LEU A 934 27.10 -2.56 10.04
N THR A 935 28.18 -1.82 9.81
CA THR A 935 28.19 -0.81 8.74
C THR A 935 28.51 -1.48 7.40
N GLY A 936 27.61 -2.38 6.98
CA GLY A 936 27.50 -2.92 5.62
C GLY A 936 26.68 -2.02 4.70
N ARG A 937 26.54 -0.74 5.06
CA ARG A 937 25.82 0.27 4.30
C ARG A 937 26.84 1.01 3.42
N PRO A 938 26.64 1.12 2.10
CA PRO A 938 27.12 2.30 1.37
C PRO A 938 26.67 3.56 2.12
N GLY A 939 27.40 4.67 2.01
CA GLY A 939 27.03 5.91 2.68
C GLY A 939 25.55 6.25 2.45
N ASP A 940 24.86 6.69 3.50
CA ASP A 940 23.46 7.14 3.42
C ASP A 940 23.25 8.00 2.17
N PRO A 941 22.23 7.72 1.33
CA PRO A 941 21.89 8.56 0.19
C PRO A 941 21.82 10.02 0.65
N GLY A 942 22.66 10.85 0.04
CA GLY A 942 23.23 12.02 0.70
C GLY A 942 22.21 12.87 1.46
N ALA A 943 22.54 13.21 2.72
CA ALA A 943 21.85 14.29 3.41
C ALA A 943 21.82 15.52 2.50
N SER A 944 20.65 16.16 2.40
CA SER A 944 20.28 17.13 1.36
C SER A 944 21.45 18.00 0.91
N ALA A 945 21.73 17.99 -0.40
CA ALA A 945 22.94 18.53 -1.01
C ALA A 945 23.41 19.82 -0.35
N LEU A 946 24.64 19.80 0.20
CA LEU A 946 25.24 20.94 0.90
C LEU A 946 25.24 22.19 0.03
N THR A 947 25.46 21.99 -1.27
CA THR A 947 25.70 23.04 -2.24
C THR A 947 25.58 22.50 -3.67
N LEU A 948 25.59 23.39 -4.65
CA LEU A 948 25.81 23.09 -6.07
C LEU A 948 27.17 23.66 -6.50
N THR A 949 27.75 23.16 -7.59
CA THR A 949 28.86 23.85 -8.29
C THR A 949 28.37 25.13 -8.95
N VAL A 950 29.17 26.19 -8.91
CA VAL A 950 28.85 27.49 -9.56
C VAL A 950 29.27 27.47 -11.03
N GLU A 951 30.43 26.90 -11.33
CA GLU A 951 30.97 26.77 -12.68
C GLU A 951 31.17 25.30 -13.09
N SER A 952 31.45 25.08 -14.38
CA SER A 952 31.82 23.79 -14.94
C SER A 952 33.31 23.51 -14.72
N PHE A 953 33.66 22.31 -14.26
CA PHE A 953 35.07 21.88 -14.09
C PHE A 953 35.39 20.66 -14.95
N THR A 954 36.66 20.44 -15.27
CA THR A 954 37.09 19.23 -15.98
C THR A 954 37.54 18.19 -14.96
N THR A 955 37.04 16.97 -15.07
CA THR A 955 37.42 15.84 -14.21
C THR A 955 38.94 15.59 -14.34
N PRO A 956 39.74 15.72 -13.26
CA PRO A 956 41.18 15.51 -13.32
C PRO A 956 41.51 14.01 -13.37
N ALA A 957 42.79 13.64 -13.52
CA ALA A 957 43.21 12.24 -13.41
C ALA A 957 43.05 11.70 -11.98
N ILE A 958 43.09 10.37 -11.81
CA ILE A 958 43.03 9.75 -10.48
C ILE A 958 44.28 10.16 -9.68
N SER A 959 44.07 10.58 -8.43
CA SER A 959 45.04 11.22 -7.53
C SER A 959 45.60 12.57 -7.98
N GLU A 960 44.98 13.22 -8.96
CA GLU A 960 45.17 14.66 -9.24
C GLU A 960 44.05 15.48 -8.59
N GLU A 961 44.34 16.76 -8.31
CA GLU A 961 43.40 17.71 -7.70
C GLU A 961 42.70 18.60 -8.73
N VAL A 962 41.50 19.07 -8.39
CA VAL A 962 40.81 20.16 -9.08
C VAL A 962 40.21 21.13 -8.05
N THR A 963 40.30 22.44 -8.32
CA THR A 963 39.56 23.45 -7.55
C THR A 963 38.21 23.68 -8.21
N ILE A 964 37.14 23.66 -7.40
CA ILE A 964 35.76 23.89 -7.82
C ILE A 964 35.13 25.01 -6.99
N ASP A 965 34.37 25.87 -7.66
CA ASP A 965 33.54 26.89 -7.03
C ASP A 965 32.16 26.29 -6.70
N VAL A 966 31.66 26.56 -5.51
CA VAL A 966 30.40 26.04 -4.96
C VAL A 966 29.61 27.14 -4.24
N ILE A 967 28.28 27.04 -4.21
CA ILE A 967 27.41 28.03 -3.52
C ILE A 967 27.74 28.20 -2.03
N SER A 968 28.23 27.15 -1.35
CA SER A 968 28.73 27.19 0.04
C SER A 968 29.67 26.03 0.34
N ALA A 969 30.89 26.31 0.79
CA ALA A 969 31.83 25.29 1.27
C ALA A 969 31.66 24.95 2.78
N THR A 970 30.58 25.43 3.42
CA THR A 970 30.49 25.53 4.90
C THR A 970 30.44 24.18 5.63
N GLY A 971 29.96 23.11 4.99
CA GLY A 971 29.94 21.75 5.58
C GLY A 971 31.04 20.80 5.07
N ALA A 972 31.82 21.21 4.08
CA ALA A 972 32.90 20.40 3.51
C ALA A 972 34.20 20.63 4.31
N ASN A 973 34.67 19.57 4.97
CA ASN A 973 35.82 19.63 5.87
C ASN A 973 37.07 19.04 5.20
N LEU A 974 38.26 19.56 5.54
CA LEU A 974 39.53 18.99 5.07
C LEU A 974 39.63 17.50 5.46
N GLY A 975 39.88 16.64 4.48
CA GLY A 975 39.91 15.18 4.63
C GLY A 975 38.55 14.48 4.56
N SER A 976 37.43 15.21 4.44
CA SER A 976 36.12 14.61 4.17
C SER A 976 35.98 14.15 2.72
N PHE A 977 35.07 13.21 2.46
CA PHE A 977 34.69 12.80 1.11
C PHE A 977 33.47 13.61 0.66
N VAL A 978 33.43 13.95 -0.63
CA VAL A 978 32.27 14.57 -1.27
C VAL A 978 31.91 13.80 -2.53
N ASP A 979 30.62 13.53 -2.72
CA ASP A 979 30.09 13.02 -3.98
C ASP A 979 29.53 14.20 -4.78
N ILE A 980 30.03 14.37 -6.00
CA ILE A 980 29.65 15.41 -6.94
C ILE A 980 28.86 14.74 -8.05
N SER A 981 27.58 15.09 -8.17
CA SER A 981 26.66 14.49 -9.13
C SER A 981 27.21 14.57 -10.56
N THR A 982 27.11 13.48 -11.31
CA THR A 982 27.71 13.24 -12.65
C THR A 982 29.25 13.20 -12.72
N ALA A 983 29.97 13.42 -11.61
CA ALA A 983 31.44 13.39 -11.55
C ALA A 983 32.00 12.27 -10.65
N GLY A 984 31.29 11.93 -9.57
CA GLY A 984 31.66 10.87 -8.62
C GLY A 984 32.26 11.38 -7.30
N ASN A 985 33.05 10.54 -6.65
CA ASN A 985 33.53 10.67 -5.27
C ASN A 985 34.96 11.26 -5.20
N TYR A 986 35.10 12.38 -4.52
CA TYR A 986 36.36 13.10 -4.34
C TYR A 986 36.68 13.25 -2.85
N LYS A 987 37.93 13.56 -2.53
CA LYS A 987 38.37 13.91 -1.16
C LYS A 987 38.72 15.39 -1.10
N VAL A 988 38.15 16.12 -0.14
CA VAL A 988 38.46 17.53 0.09
C VAL A 988 39.88 17.67 0.63
N THR A 989 40.77 18.31 -0.11
CA THR A 989 42.17 18.54 0.26
C THR A 989 42.49 20.00 0.55
N GLY A 990 41.69 20.94 0.03
CA GLY A 990 41.81 22.37 0.30
C GLY A 990 40.46 23.09 0.33
N LYS A 991 40.46 24.28 0.96
CA LYS A 991 39.33 25.21 1.07
C LYS A 991 39.90 26.60 1.36
N ASP A 992 39.61 27.61 0.55
CA ASP A 992 40.11 28.97 0.79
C ASP A 992 39.13 29.77 1.65
N GLU A 993 39.25 29.64 2.97
CA GLU A 993 38.43 30.40 3.92
C GLU A 993 38.77 31.91 3.97
N THR A 994 39.73 32.39 3.17
CA THR A 994 40.30 33.75 3.26
C THR A 994 40.08 34.65 2.06
N ALA A 995 40.18 34.14 0.82
CA ALA A 995 39.98 34.94 -0.40
C ALA A 995 38.69 34.57 -1.17
N ASN A 996 38.26 33.31 -1.13
CA ASN A 996 36.96 32.90 -1.67
C ASN A 996 36.38 31.70 -0.87
N PRO A 997 35.56 31.94 0.18
CA PRO A 997 35.04 30.91 1.08
C PRO A 997 34.05 29.92 0.42
N ASN A 998 33.81 30.09 -0.88
CA ASN A 998 32.99 29.27 -1.74
C ASN A 998 33.82 28.35 -2.65
N THR A 999 35.09 28.11 -2.33
CA THR A 999 35.98 27.21 -3.09
C THR A 999 36.31 25.93 -2.33
N LEU A 1000 36.46 24.83 -3.08
CA LEU A 1000 36.99 23.56 -2.59
C LEU A 1000 38.06 23.05 -3.55
N THR A 1001 39.21 22.63 -3.04
CA THR A 1001 40.17 21.80 -3.79
C THR A 1001 39.91 20.35 -3.43
N VAL A 1002 39.72 19.50 -4.45
CA VAL A 1002 39.28 18.12 -4.29
C VAL A 1002 40.13 17.15 -5.12
N GLU A 1003 40.59 16.07 -4.49
CA GLU A 1003 41.36 14.97 -5.10
C GLU A 1003 40.41 13.93 -5.72
N ASN A 1004 40.61 13.56 -6.99
CA ASN A 1004 39.85 12.51 -7.64
C ASN A 1004 40.32 11.12 -7.19
N LEU A 1005 39.46 10.38 -6.47
CA LEU A 1005 39.80 9.07 -5.91
C LEU A 1005 39.63 7.90 -6.90
N GLY A 1006 39.10 8.14 -8.09
CA GLY A 1006 38.73 7.10 -9.05
C GLY A 1006 37.52 6.26 -8.59
N GLY A 1007 37.49 4.98 -8.97
CA GLY A 1007 36.30 4.14 -8.78
C GLY A 1007 35.26 4.41 -9.86
N ASN A 1008 34.01 4.69 -9.48
CA ASN A 1008 32.90 4.97 -10.40
C ASN A 1008 32.88 6.44 -10.89
N ASN A 1009 33.99 7.15 -10.78
CA ASN A 1009 34.11 8.54 -11.19
C ASN A 1009 34.14 8.65 -12.72
N THR A 1010 33.66 9.79 -13.22
CA THR A 1010 33.65 10.07 -14.66
C THR A 1010 35.08 10.14 -15.20
N SER A 1011 35.27 9.76 -16.47
CA SER A 1011 36.61 9.68 -17.07
C SER A 1011 37.35 11.03 -17.05
N ALA A 1012 38.64 10.98 -16.76
CA ALA A 1012 39.50 12.17 -16.76
C ALA A 1012 39.45 12.89 -18.12
N GLY A 1013 39.34 14.22 -18.09
CA GLY A 1013 39.15 15.06 -19.27
C GLY A 1013 37.69 15.35 -19.64
N VAL A 1014 36.70 14.74 -18.98
CA VAL A 1014 35.27 15.08 -19.18
C VAL A 1014 34.91 16.33 -18.37
N THR A 1015 34.30 17.32 -19.02
CA THR A 1015 33.73 18.51 -18.38
C THR A 1015 32.41 18.20 -17.69
N ILE A 1016 32.36 18.46 -16.38
CA ILE A 1016 31.18 18.42 -15.51
C ILE A 1016 30.50 19.78 -15.55
N ALA A 1017 29.17 19.80 -15.68
CA ALA A 1017 28.42 21.06 -15.81
C ALA A 1017 28.33 21.85 -14.49
N ALA A 1018 28.12 23.16 -14.61
CA ALA A 1018 27.68 24.01 -13.51
C ALA A 1018 26.33 23.54 -12.94
N ASN A 1019 26.05 23.89 -11.68
CA ASN A 1019 24.89 23.45 -10.89
C ASN A 1019 24.87 21.94 -10.56
N SER A 1020 25.99 21.24 -10.68
CA SER A 1020 26.11 19.85 -10.23
C SER A 1020 26.01 19.77 -8.70
N GLN A 1021 25.15 18.90 -8.17
CA GLN A 1021 24.96 18.76 -6.72
C GLN A 1021 26.23 18.23 -6.05
N VAL A 1022 26.58 18.79 -4.89
CA VAL A 1022 27.69 18.34 -4.05
C VAL A 1022 27.14 17.90 -2.69
N THR A 1023 27.39 16.65 -2.32
CA THR A 1023 27.00 16.05 -1.04
C THR A 1023 28.24 15.62 -0.26
N VAL A 1024 28.16 15.56 1.07
CA VAL A 1024 29.23 14.93 1.88
C VAL A 1024 28.97 13.43 1.95
N ALA A 1025 29.97 12.64 1.55
CA ALA A 1025 29.90 11.20 1.38
C ALA A 1025 30.73 10.45 2.43
N GLY A 1026 30.53 9.12 2.49
CA GLY A 1026 31.48 8.22 3.13
C GLY A 1026 32.62 7.83 2.18
N PRO A 1027 33.71 7.22 2.69
CA PRO A 1027 34.72 6.60 1.82
C PRO A 1027 34.09 5.51 0.93
N PRO A 1028 34.50 5.38 -0.35
CA PRO A 1028 34.03 4.30 -1.21
C PRO A 1028 34.28 2.91 -0.60
N GLY A 1029 33.25 2.06 -0.61
CA GLY A 1029 33.35 0.70 -0.10
C GLY A 1029 34.25 -0.18 -0.98
N PRO A 1030 35.03 -1.11 -0.40
CA PRO A 1030 35.87 -2.02 -1.19
C PRO A 1030 35.00 -2.92 -2.09
N ILE A 1031 35.41 -3.08 -3.35
CA ILE A 1031 34.71 -3.90 -4.34
C ILE A 1031 34.67 -5.36 -3.87
N GLY A 1032 33.48 -5.87 -3.60
CA GLY A 1032 33.28 -7.25 -3.15
C GLY A 1032 33.58 -8.26 -4.26
N SER A 1033 34.57 -9.13 -4.04
CA SER A 1033 34.84 -10.25 -4.96
C SER A 1033 33.71 -11.28 -4.88
N VAL A 1034 32.97 -11.47 -5.98
CA VAL A 1034 31.88 -12.45 -6.03
C VAL A 1034 32.44 -13.87 -5.88
N ALA A 1035 32.01 -14.59 -4.85
CA ALA A 1035 32.38 -15.98 -4.63
C ALA A 1035 31.71 -16.89 -5.66
N ALA A 1036 32.49 -17.67 -6.40
CA ALA A 1036 31.97 -18.55 -7.44
C ALA A 1036 31.15 -19.72 -6.85
N THR A 1037 29.87 -19.79 -7.20
CA THR A 1037 29.01 -20.93 -6.89
C THR A 1037 29.35 -22.12 -7.79
N SER A 1038 29.88 -23.18 -7.20
CA SER A 1038 30.24 -24.41 -7.93
C SER A 1038 29.01 -25.19 -8.39
N SER A 1039 28.85 -25.37 -9.71
CA SER A 1039 27.85 -26.28 -10.27
C SER A 1039 28.28 -27.74 -10.10
N ILE A 1040 27.37 -28.58 -9.60
CA ILE A 1040 27.59 -30.03 -9.50
C ILE A 1040 27.03 -30.69 -10.78
N ASN A 1041 27.93 -31.10 -11.68
CA ASN A 1041 27.56 -31.93 -12.82
C ASN A 1041 27.20 -33.35 -12.34
N TYR A 1042 26.01 -33.84 -12.71
CA TYR A 1042 25.61 -35.22 -12.47
C TYR A 1042 25.47 -35.98 -13.80
N GLN A 1043 26.56 -36.58 -14.28
CA GLN A 1043 26.50 -37.54 -15.39
C GLN A 1043 26.12 -38.93 -14.88
N GLY A 1044 24.99 -39.45 -15.36
CA GLY A 1044 24.54 -40.81 -15.09
C GLY A 1044 23.64 -41.32 -16.22
N ALA A 1045 24.24 -41.97 -17.22
CA ALA A 1045 23.50 -42.53 -18.34
C ALA A 1045 22.78 -43.83 -17.94
N ILE A 1046 21.53 -43.98 -18.39
CA ILE A 1046 20.75 -45.22 -18.27
C ILE A 1046 20.74 -45.89 -19.66
N PRO A 1047 21.12 -47.18 -19.78
CA PRO A 1047 21.19 -47.85 -21.08
C PRO A 1047 19.79 -48.20 -21.62
N PRO A 1048 19.61 -48.27 -22.95
CA PRO A 1048 18.34 -48.65 -23.56
C PRO A 1048 18.04 -50.15 -23.35
N PRO A 1049 16.77 -50.54 -23.12
CA PRO A 1049 16.39 -51.94 -23.03
C PRO A 1049 16.50 -52.62 -24.40
N ASN A 1050 17.22 -53.74 -24.45
CA ASN A 1050 17.38 -54.55 -25.65
C ASN A 1050 16.32 -55.68 -25.76
N THR A 1051 16.19 -56.22 -26.97
CA THR A 1051 15.01 -56.99 -27.40
C THR A 1051 14.99 -58.44 -26.91
N GLU A 1052 14.20 -58.77 -25.88
CA GLU A 1052 13.69 -60.14 -25.69
C GLU A 1052 12.39 -60.20 -24.85
N GLY A 1053 11.35 -60.87 -25.37
CA GLY A 1053 9.95 -60.67 -24.94
C GLY A 1053 9.48 -61.38 -23.66
N ASN A 1054 10.35 -62.10 -22.93
CA ASN A 1054 9.90 -63.07 -21.93
C ASN A 1054 9.70 -62.55 -20.49
N GLN A 1055 10.11 -61.31 -20.15
CA GLN A 1055 9.88 -60.77 -18.80
C GLN A 1055 8.46 -60.23 -18.57
N TRP A 1056 7.77 -59.79 -19.63
CA TRP A 1056 6.44 -59.19 -19.55
C TRP A 1056 5.37 -60.15 -19.00
N LYS A 1057 5.42 -61.44 -19.37
CA LYS A 1057 4.45 -62.42 -18.86
C LYS A 1057 4.60 -62.66 -17.35
N THR A 1058 5.83 -62.80 -16.87
CA THR A 1058 6.10 -62.95 -15.42
C THR A 1058 5.63 -61.75 -14.61
N PHE A 1059 5.75 -60.53 -15.15
CA PHE A 1059 5.25 -59.32 -14.52
C PHE A 1059 3.71 -59.30 -14.43
N ILE A 1060 3.01 -59.55 -15.55
CA ILE A 1060 1.54 -59.62 -15.60
C ILE A 1060 0.99 -60.74 -14.70
N ASP A 1061 1.59 -61.92 -14.71
CA ASP A 1061 1.18 -63.05 -13.87
C ASP A 1061 1.42 -62.78 -12.36
N SER A 1062 2.34 -61.88 -12.00
CA SER A 1062 2.57 -61.45 -10.61
C SER A 1062 1.54 -60.44 -10.09
N LEU A 1063 1.02 -59.57 -10.98
CA LEU A 1063 -0.02 -58.60 -10.68
C LEU A 1063 -1.38 -59.27 -10.44
N ASN A 1064 -1.75 -60.25 -11.28
CA ASN A 1064 -3.06 -60.91 -11.22
C ASN A 1064 -3.27 -61.83 -10.00
N ASN A 1065 -2.19 -62.28 -9.34
CA ASN A 1065 -2.27 -63.25 -8.24
C ASN A 1065 -2.28 -62.63 -6.83
N ASN A 1066 -2.07 -61.32 -6.69
CA ASN A 1066 -2.04 -60.65 -5.38
C ASN A 1066 -3.25 -59.73 -5.19
N LYS A 1067 -4.16 -60.11 -4.28
CA LYS A 1067 -5.32 -59.28 -3.89
C LYS A 1067 -4.88 -58.05 -3.10
N TYR A 1068 -4.60 -56.96 -3.78
CA TYR A 1068 -4.46 -55.62 -3.17
C TYR A 1068 -5.67 -54.75 -3.48
N SER A 1069 -6.39 -54.33 -2.43
CA SER A 1069 -7.34 -53.23 -2.49
C SER A 1069 -6.58 -51.91 -2.49
N PHE A 1070 -6.57 -51.20 -3.61
CA PHE A 1070 -5.94 -49.89 -3.71
C PHE A 1070 -6.76 -48.84 -2.94
N LYS A 1071 -6.13 -48.18 -1.96
CA LYS A 1071 -6.55 -46.83 -1.54
C LYS A 1071 -5.95 -45.81 -2.51
N GLU A 1072 -6.61 -44.67 -2.63
CA GLU A 1072 -6.34 -43.68 -3.68
C GLU A 1072 -5.06 -42.87 -3.40
N ASN A 1073 -3.96 -43.31 -4.03
CA ASN A 1073 -2.71 -42.55 -4.09
C ASN A 1073 -2.48 -42.11 -5.54
N SER A 1074 -2.65 -40.82 -5.84
CA SER A 1074 -2.87 -40.26 -7.19
C SER A 1074 -1.71 -40.40 -8.21
N ASN A 1075 -0.56 -40.95 -7.84
CA ASN A 1075 0.61 -41.12 -8.72
C ASN A 1075 0.50 -42.26 -9.75
N GLY A 1076 -0.59 -43.04 -9.75
CA GLY A 1076 -0.85 -44.09 -10.76
C GLY A 1076 -1.32 -43.53 -12.10
N LEU A 1077 -2.35 -42.68 -12.08
CA LEU A 1077 -3.03 -42.19 -13.29
C LEU A 1077 -2.12 -41.33 -14.19
N VAL A 1078 -1.27 -40.49 -13.59
CA VAL A 1078 -0.34 -39.62 -14.33
C VAL A 1078 0.62 -40.44 -15.22
N LYS A 1079 1.09 -41.60 -14.74
CA LYS A 1079 1.98 -42.47 -15.51
C LYS A 1079 1.25 -43.23 -16.61
N ILE A 1080 -0.02 -43.56 -16.42
CA ILE A 1080 -0.87 -44.18 -17.45
C ILE A 1080 -1.16 -43.18 -18.57
N PHE A 1081 -1.51 -41.93 -18.24
CA PHE A 1081 -1.73 -40.89 -19.26
C PHE A 1081 -0.46 -40.52 -20.03
N ALA A 1082 0.69 -40.40 -19.36
CA ALA A 1082 1.97 -40.18 -20.05
C ALA A 1082 2.30 -41.33 -21.02
N PHE A 1083 2.13 -42.58 -20.59
CA PHE A 1083 2.38 -43.77 -21.41
C PHE A 1083 1.41 -43.90 -22.61
N ILE A 1084 0.14 -43.56 -22.43
CA ILE A 1084 -0.84 -43.50 -23.53
C ILE A 1084 -0.51 -42.37 -24.51
N SER A 1085 -0.03 -41.22 -24.01
CA SER A 1085 0.41 -40.10 -24.85
C SER A 1085 1.63 -40.47 -25.70
N ASP A 1086 2.63 -41.16 -25.13
CA ASP A 1086 3.81 -41.66 -25.87
C ASP A 1086 3.41 -42.70 -26.93
N ILE A 1087 2.47 -43.60 -26.62
CA ILE A 1087 1.94 -44.59 -27.57
C ILE A 1087 1.23 -43.88 -28.73
N LEU A 1088 0.40 -42.87 -28.46
CA LEU A 1088 -0.28 -42.11 -29.50
C LEU A 1088 0.73 -41.32 -30.37
N ALA A 1089 1.72 -40.66 -29.76
CA ALA A 1089 2.74 -39.90 -30.47
C ALA A 1089 3.61 -40.79 -31.38
N THR A 1090 4.04 -41.96 -30.89
CA THR A 1090 4.82 -42.93 -31.69
C THR A 1090 3.98 -43.62 -32.77
N THR A 1091 2.69 -43.87 -32.53
CA THR A 1091 1.80 -44.46 -33.55
C THR A 1091 1.49 -43.47 -34.68
N LEU A 1092 1.33 -42.17 -34.37
CA LEU A 1092 1.08 -41.13 -35.37
C LEU A 1092 2.32 -40.73 -36.17
N THR A 1093 3.51 -40.74 -35.56
CA THR A 1093 4.77 -40.38 -36.27
C THR A 1093 5.33 -41.49 -37.16
N GLY A 1094 4.91 -42.74 -36.98
CA GLY A 1094 5.34 -43.88 -37.80
C GLY A 1094 4.72 -44.00 -39.20
N LEU A 1095 3.74 -43.14 -39.55
CA LEU A 1095 2.89 -43.30 -40.75
C LEU A 1095 3.32 -42.48 -41.98
N SER A 1096 4.61 -42.39 -42.25
CA SER A 1096 5.14 -41.79 -43.49
C SER A 1096 5.04 -42.75 -44.69
N LEU A 1097 3.84 -42.90 -45.26
CA LEU A 1097 3.63 -43.66 -46.50
C LEU A 1097 3.71 -42.74 -47.74
N PRO A 1098 4.46 -43.10 -48.80
CA PRO A 1098 4.50 -42.34 -50.04
C PRO A 1098 3.21 -42.56 -50.84
N LEU A 1099 2.28 -41.60 -50.78
CA LEU A 1099 1.01 -41.67 -51.51
C LEU A 1099 1.23 -41.48 -53.02
N ASN A 1100 0.98 -42.54 -53.79
CA ASN A 1100 0.85 -42.49 -55.24
C ASN A 1100 -0.65 -42.57 -55.59
N PRO A 1101 -1.25 -41.58 -56.29
CA PRO A 1101 -2.70 -41.40 -56.30
C PRO A 1101 -3.40 -42.28 -57.35
N THR A 1102 -3.81 -43.51 -57.00
CA THR A 1102 -4.71 -44.30 -57.88
C THR A 1102 -5.64 -45.30 -57.19
N GLU A 1103 -5.36 -45.80 -55.98
CA GLU A 1103 -6.19 -46.84 -55.34
C GLU A 1103 -6.71 -46.43 -53.95
N ILE A 1104 -8.02 -46.18 -53.85
CA ILE A 1104 -8.76 -46.00 -52.59
C ILE A 1104 -10.00 -46.89 -52.64
N LEU A 1105 -9.96 -48.08 -52.02
CA LEU A 1105 -11.12 -48.97 -51.91
C LEU A 1105 -10.98 -50.04 -50.79
N ALA A 1106 -10.85 -49.59 -49.53
CA ALA A 1106 -10.94 -50.44 -48.34
C ALA A 1106 -11.20 -49.62 -47.04
N THR A 1107 -12.39 -49.05 -46.89
CA THR A 1107 -12.74 -48.17 -45.73
C THR A 1107 -12.93 -48.91 -44.41
N ASP A 1108 -13.28 -50.20 -44.46
CA ASP A 1108 -13.99 -50.85 -43.36
C ASP A 1108 -13.12 -51.12 -42.14
N THR A 1109 -11.82 -51.42 -42.35
CA THR A 1109 -10.85 -51.69 -41.27
C THR A 1109 -10.59 -50.46 -40.39
N ILE A 1110 -10.63 -49.26 -40.96
CA ILE A 1110 -10.44 -48.00 -40.22
C ILE A 1110 -11.70 -47.66 -39.43
N ILE A 1111 -12.88 -47.90 -40.01
CA ILE A 1111 -14.17 -47.71 -39.34
C ILE A 1111 -14.32 -48.68 -38.17
N GLU A 1112 -13.90 -49.94 -38.31
CA GLU A 1112 -13.95 -50.92 -37.20
C GLU A 1112 -12.98 -50.56 -36.05
N ALA A 1113 -11.80 -50.01 -36.36
CA ALA A 1113 -10.85 -49.53 -35.36
C ALA A 1113 -11.39 -48.31 -34.59
N LEU A 1114 -11.94 -47.31 -35.30
CA LEU A 1114 -12.56 -46.13 -34.69
C LEU A 1114 -13.80 -46.49 -33.86
N GLY A 1115 -14.65 -47.40 -34.35
CA GLY A 1115 -15.83 -47.88 -33.62
C GLY A 1115 -15.47 -48.60 -32.31
N LYS A 1116 -14.37 -49.37 -32.30
CA LYS A 1116 -13.85 -50.01 -31.07
C LYS A 1116 -13.28 -48.97 -30.10
N ALA A 1117 -12.50 -48.00 -30.58
CA ALA A 1117 -11.96 -46.92 -29.75
C ALA A 1117 -13.09 -46.06 -29.13
N GLN A 1118 -14.09 -45.68 -29.92
CA GLN A 1118 -15.25 -44.94 -29.47
C GLN A 1118 -16.07 -45.74 -28.44
N LYS A 1119 -16.24 -47.06 -28.64
CA LYS A 1119 -16.91 -47.91 -27.65
C LYS A 1119 -16.13 -47.95 -26.33
N TYR A 1120 -14.83 -48.19 -26.34
CA TYR A 1120 -14.05 -48.20 -25.09
C TYR A 1120 -14.07 -46.84 -24.37
N PHE A 1121 -14.17 -45.73 -25.09
CA PHE A 1121 -14.35 -44.40 -24.50
C PHE A 1121 -15.73 -44.22 -23.85
N VAL A 1122 -16.81 -44.75 -24.46
CA VAL A 1122 -18.17 -44.73 -23.89
C VAL A 1122 -18.31 -45.70 -22.71
N ASP A 1123 -17.73 -46.89 -22.78
CA ASP A 1123 -17.70 -47.86 -21.68
C ASP A 1123 -16.88 -47.31 -20.47
N PHE A 1124 -15.83 -46.52 -20.74
CA PHE A 1124 -15.07 -45.78 -19.71
C PHE A 1124 -15.90 -44.66 -19.07
N LEU A 1125 -16.54 -43.81 -19.88
CA LEU A 1125 -17.37 -42.71 -19.38
C LEU A 1125 -18.61 -43.20 -18.59
N THR A 1126 -19.26 -44.28 -19.02
CA THR A 1126 -20.41 -44.85 -18.30
C THR A 1126 -20.05 -45.55 -16.98
N THR A 1127 -18.76 -45.78 -16.72
CA THR A 1127 -18.28 -46.30 -15.43
C THR A 1127 -18.09 -45.17 -14.39
N PHE A 1128 -17.97 -43.91 -14.82
CA PHE A 1128 -17.92 -42.73 -13.94
C PHE A 1128 -19.24 -41.96 -13.99
N ASN A 1129 -20.03 -42.04 -12.91
CA ASN A 1129 -21.33 -41.36 -12.83
C ASN A 1129 -21.18 -39.84 -12.66
N VAL A 1130 -20.95 -39.11 -13.75
CA VAL A 1130 -20.85 -37.64 -13.80
C VAL A 1130 -22.05 -37.08 -14.58
N ALA A 1131 -23.24 -37.32 -14.04
CA ALA A 1131 -24.49 -36.80 -14.59
C ALA A 1131 -24.79 -35.38 -14.04
N ASP A 1132 -23.87 -34.43 -14.21
CA ASP A 1132 -24.19 -33.01 -14.05
C ASP A 1132 -23.21 -32.05 -14.74
N LYS A 1133 -23.69 -30.82 -15.04
CA LYS A 1133 -22.95 -29.68 -15.64
C LYS A 1133 -22.33 -29.89 -17.04
N LEU A 1134 -23.11 -29.63 -18.09
CA LEU A 1134 -22.59 -29.49 -19.46
C LEU A 1134 -23.36 -28.46 -20.34
N VAL A 1135 -23.53 -27.21 -19.87
CA VAL A 1135 -24.04 -26.10 -20.71
C VAL A 1135 -23.35 -24.76 -20.39
N LYS A 1136 -22.46 -24.31 -21.28
CA LYS A 1136 -22.37 -22.95 -21.87
C LYS A 1136 -21.00 -22.77 -22.53
N LEU A 1137 -21.02 -22.65 -23.85
CA LEU A 1137 -19.99 -21.92 -24.62
C LEU A 1137 -20.62 -20.59 -25.04
N ASP A 1138 -19.83 -19.53 -25.05
CA ASP A 1138 -20.21 -18.21 -25.52
C ASP A 1138 -19.99 -18.06 -27.04
N ALA A 1139 -20.41 -16.92 -27.59
CA ALA A 1139 -20.58 -16.74 -29.02
C ALA A 1139 -19.74 -15.59 -29.56
N ASN A 1140 -18.84 -15.89 -30.51
CA ASN A 1140 -18.43 -15.06 -31.66
C ASN A 1140 -17.31 -15.79 -32.44
N GLY A 1141 -17.45 -16.23 -33.70
CA GLY A 1141 -18.64 -16.33 -34.55
C GLY A 1141 -18.27 -16.46 -36.04
N PHE A 1142 -18.92 -17.36 -36.80
CA PHE A 1142 -18.91 -17.35 -38.27
C PHE A 1142 -19.99 -18.28 -38.86
N ILE A 1143 -21.13 -17.71 -39.32
CA ILE A 1143 -22.11 -18.38 -40.20
C ILE A 1143 -22.59 -17.34 -41.24
N PRO A 1144 -22.67 -17.66 -42.55
CA PRO A 1144 -23.00 -16.69 -43.59
C PRO A 1144 -24.50 -16.30 -43.64
N LYS A 1145 -24.77 -15.15 -44.28
CA LYS A 1145 -26.13 -14.63 -44.52
C LYS A 1145 -27.06 -15.64 -45.20
N LEU A 1146 -28.25 -15.81 -44.66
CA LEU A 1146 -29.47 -16.17 -45.39
C LEU A 1146 -30.61 -15.18 -45.05
N ASN A 1147 -31.50 -14.96 -46.00
CA ASN A 1147 -32.44 -13.84 -45.96
C ASN A 1147 -33.76 -14.14 -45.24
N GLY A 1148 -34.14 -13.25 -44.33
CA GLY A 1148 -35.44 -12.60 -44.36
C GLY A 1148 -36.65 -13.33 -43.74
N SER A 1149 -37.02 -12.90 -42.53
CA SER A 1149 -38.42 -12.61 -42.18
C SER A 1149 -38.50 -11.77 -40.91
N LYS A 1150 -39.57 -10.99 -40.73
CA LYS A 1150 -39.79 -10.17 -39.52
C LYS A 1150 -40.29 -11.05 -38.36
N ILE A 1151 -39.71 -10.87 -37.18
CA ILE A 1151 -40.31 -11.25 -35.89
C ILE A 1151 -40.13 -10.06 -34.94
N THR A 1152 -41.15 -9.73 -34.15
CA THR A 1152 -41.11 -8.68 -33.12
C THR A 1152 -40.41 -9.19 -31.86
N GLU A 1153 -39.59 -8.34 -31.24
CA GLU A 1153 -38.87 -8.69 -30.01
C GLU A 1153 -39.81 -8.77 -28.80
N ASN A 1154 -39.68 -9.86 -28.03
CA ASN A 1154 -40.00 -9.91 -26.61
C ASN A 1154 -38.68 -10.21 -25.89
N VAL A 1155 -38.23 -9.32 -25.02
CA VAL A 1155 -36.98 -9.49 -24.27
C VAL A 1155 -37.20 -10.48 -23.13
N ILE A 1156 -36.34 -11.50 -23.03
CA ILE A 1156 -36.34 -12.47 -21.92
C ILE A 1156 -35.02 -12.28 -21.17
N HIS A 1157 -35.11 -11.89 -19.89
CA HIS A 1157 -33.96 -11.77 -19.01
C HIS A 1157 -33.54 -13.15 -18.45
N PRO A 1158 -32.23 -13.42 -18.28
CA PRO A 1158 -31.77 -14.69 -17.74
C PRO A 1158 -31.99 -14.77 -16.22
N VAL A 1159 -32.58 -15.87 -15.76
CA VAL A 1159 -32.69 -16.23 -14.34
C VAL A 1159 -31.63 -17.30 -14.03
N ALA A 1160 -30.99 -17.19 -12.86
CA ALA A 1160 -30.11 -18.23 -12.34
C ALA A 1160 -30.86 -19.07 -11.29
N ILE A 1161 -30.66 -20.39 -11.35
CA ILE A 1161 -31.15 -21.36 -10.38
C ILE A 1161 -29.92 -22.06 -9.81
N ASP A 1162 -29.86 -22.22 -8.49
CA ASP A 1162 -28.82 -22.97 -7.82
C ASP A 1162 -29.42 -24.03 -6.90
N ILE A 1163 -28.70 -25.15 -6.74
CA ILE A 1163 -29.18 -26.35 -6.04
C ILE A 1163 -28.25 -26.63 -4.87
N VAL A 1164 -28.78 -26.50 -3.65
CA VAL A 1164 -28.02 -26.74 -2.42
C VAL A 1164 -28.09 -28.23 -2.06
N ALA A 1165 -27.04 -28.76 -1.43
CA ALA A 1165 -26.83 -30.20 -1.21
C ALA A 1165 -27.85 -30.90 -0.28
N ASP A 1166 -28.83 -30.18 0.27
CA ASP A 1166 -29.95 -30.72 1.05
C ASP A 1166 -31.22 -30.97 0.20
N GLY A 1167 -31.21 -30.60 -1.08
CA GLY A 1167 -32.36 -30.71 -1.98
C GLY A 1167 -33.22 -29.45 -2.10
N THR A 1168 -32.81 -28.35 -1.46
CA THR A 1168 -33.51 -27.05 -1.56
C THR A 1168 -33.12 -26.30 -2.84
N TYR A 1169 -34.12 -25.79 -3.56
CA TYR A 1169 -33.94 -24.96 -4.75
C TYR A 1169 -33.96 -23.47 -4.39
N ARG A 1170 -32.95 -22.70 -4.83
CA ARG A 1170 -32.96 -21.23 -4.77
C ARG A 1170 -33.06 -20.63 -6.17
N ILE A 1171 -33.81 -19.52 -6.27
CA ILE A 1171 -33.98 -18.73 -7.50
C ILE A 1171 -33.69 -17.27 -7.14
N LEU A 1172 -32.77 -16.63 -7.85
CA LEU A 1172 -32.50 -15.19 -7.71
C LEU A 1172 -32.87 -14.45 -9.00
N ALA A 1173 -33.48 -13.28 -8.84
CA ALA A 1173 -33.87 -12.40 -9.93
C ALA A 1173 -33.48 -10.95 -9.60
N TYR A 1174 -32.69 -10.32 -10.48
CA TYR A 1174 -32.21 -8.95 -10.31
C TYR A 1174 -32.97 -7.99 -11.24
N PRO A 1175 -33.78 -7.05 -10.72
CA PRO A 1175 -34.36 -5.97 -11.51
C PRO A 1175 -33.33 -4.87 -11.76
N SER A 1176 -32.98 -4.59 -13.01
CA SER A 1176 -31.93 -3.62 -13.36
C SER A 1176 -32.41 -2.16 -13.55
N THR A 1177 -33.71 -1.91 -13.55
CA THR A 1177 -34.32 -0.57 -13.70
C THR A 1177 -35.68 -0.49 -13.02
N VAL A 1178 -36.09 0.72 -12.62
CA VAL A 1178 -37.44 1.00 -12.10
C VAL A 1178 -38.46 0.89 -13.23
N VAL A 1179 -39.46 0.01 -13.07
CA VAL A 1179 -40.57 -0.20 -14.01
C VAL A 1179 -41.89 -0.21 -13.24
N GLU A 1180 -42.84 0.64 -13.62
CA GLU A 1180 -44.18 0.66 -12.98
C GLU A 1180 -44.96 -0.62 -13.32
N ASN A 1181 -45.48 -1.31 -12.28
CA ASN A 1181 -46.32 -2.53 -12.36
C ASN A 1181 -45.69 -3.76 -13.04
N ILE A 1182 -44.74 -4.42 -12.36
CA ILE A 1182 -44.22 -5.73 -12.76
C ILE A 1182 -45.25 -6.84 -12.44
N ARG A 1183 -45.66 -7.62 -13.45
CA ARG A 1183 -46.56 -8.78 -13.30
C ARG A 1183 -45.89 -10.06 -13.79
N TYR A 1184 -45.51 -10.93 -12.85
CA TYR A 1184 -44.89 -12.24 -13.14
C TYR A 1184 -45.92 -13.38 -13.23
N ASP A 1185 -46.49 -13.60 -14.41
CA ASP A 1185 -47.29 -14.81 -14.72
C ASP A 1185 -46.38 -15.99 -15.15
N GLY A 1186 -45.60 -16.52 -14.20
CA GLY A 1186 -44.78 -17.73 -14.40
C GLY A 1186 -45.62 -19.01 -14.34
N ILE A 1187 -45.41 -19.93 -15.28
CA ILE A 1187 -45.98 -21.29 -15.24
C ILE A 1187 -44.82 -22.29 -15.09
N TYR A 1188 -44.81 -23.02 -13.98
CA TYR A 1188 -43.77 -24.00 -13.65
C TYR A 1188 -44.42 -25.38 -13.44
N ASP A 1189 -44.08 -26.35 -14.30
CA ASP A 1189 -44.58 -27.73 -14.26
C ASP A 1189 -43.63 -28.62 -13.43
N LEU A 1190 -43.82 -28.64 -12.11
CA LEU A 1190 -42.96 -29.34 -11.16
C LEU A 1190 -43.33 -30.82 -11.03
N LYS A 1191 -42.65 -31.68 -11.78
CA LYS A 1191 -42.66 -33.13 -11.55
C LYS A 1191 -41.65 -33.49 -10.45
N THR A 1192 -42.15 -33.86 -9.28
CA THR A 1192 -41.34 -34.33 -8.15
C THR A 1192 -41.53 -35.84 -7.92
N ASP A 1193 -40.43 -36.57 -7.75
CA ASP A 1193 -40.48 -37.99 -7.38
C ASP A 1193 -40.67 -38.14 -5.86
N ASN A 1194 -41.94 -38.07 -5.43
CA ASN A 1194 -42.51 -38.65 -4.21
C ASN A 1194 -41.93 -38.32 -2.81
N ASN A 1195 -40.89 -37.49 -2.67
CA ASN A 1195 -40.39 -37.06 -1.36
C ASN A 1195 -40.88 -35.65 -0.95
N VAL A 1196 -41.05 -35.46 0.36
CA VAL A 1196 -41.50 -34.18 0.96
C VAL A 1196 -40.38 -33.16 0.85
N GLY A 1197 -40.62 -32.08 0.11
CA GLY A 1197 -39.68 -30.96 -0.04
C GLY A 1197 -40.32 -29.63 0.36
N THR A 1198 -39.57 -28.81 1.09
CA THR A 1198 -39.96 -27.44 1.45
C THR A 1198 -39.50 -26.48 0.35
N LEU A 1199 -40.43 -25.76 -0.28
CA LEU A 1199 -40.08 -24.66 -1.17
C LEU A 1199 -39.93 -23.38 -0.35
N SER A 1200 -38.74 -22.76 -0.43
CA SER A 1200 -38.43 -21.49 0.22
C SER A 1200 -38.01 -20.47 -0.83
N ILE A 1201 -38.81 -19.43 -1.02
CA ILE A 1201 -38.50 -18.29 -1.88
C ILE A 1201 -38.06 -17.14 -0.98
N ALA A 1202 -36.93 -16.51 -1.32
CA ALA A 1202 -36.44 -15.29 -0.69
C ALA A 1202 -36.45 -14.16 -1.73
N ILE A 1203 -36.78 -12.95 -1.30
CA ILE A 1203 -36.77 -11.73 -2.11
C ILE A 1203 -35.97 -10.69 -1.33
N ASP A 1204 -34.96 -10.11 -1.97
CA ASP A 1204 -34.15 -9.03 -1.39
C ASP A 1204 -34.95 -7.71 -1.37
N GLY A 1205 -35.07 -7.10 -0.19
CA GLY A 1205 -35.89 -5.92 0.05
C GLY A 1205 -35.22 -4.57 -0.24
N THR A 1206 -33.95 -4.55 -0.68
CA THR A 1206 -33.09 -3.34 -0.74
C THR A 1206 -33.59 -2.15 -1.58
N PHE A 1207 -34.67 -2.28 -2.35
CA PHE A 1207 -35.20 -1.23 -3.24
C PHE A 1207 -36.71 -0.95 -3.13
N ILE A 1208 -37.40 -1.42 -2.09
CA ILE A 1208 -38.87 -1.26 -1.94
C ILE A 1208 -39.22 -0.73 -0.54
N THR A 1209 -40.05 0.31 -0.46
CA THR A 1209 -40.31 1.07 0.78
C THR A 1209 -41.58 0.68 1.55
N GLU A 1210 -42.69 0.35 0.87
CA GLU A 1210 -43.94 -0.11 1.50
C GLU A 1210 -44.67 -1.17 0.63
N PHE A 1211 -45.41 -2.07 1.28
CA PHE A 1211 -46.28 -3.08 0.65
C PHE A 1211 -47.67 -3.06 1.28
N ASP A 1212 -48.72 -3.15 0.45
CA ASP A 1212 -50.11 -3.01 0.91
C ASP A 1212 -50.86 -4.36 0.97
N ASN A 1213 -50.58 -5.29 0.03
CA ASN A 1213 -51.10 -6.66 0.04
C ASN A 1213 -50.24 -7.63 -0.79
N LEU A 1214 -50.09 -8.86 -0.29
CA LEU A 1214 -49.60 -10.04 -1.02
C LEU A 1214 -50.74 -11.04 -1.16
N SER A 1215 -50.98 -11.57 -2.35
CA SER A 1215 -51.89 -12.71 -2.56
C SER A 1215 -51.16 -13.92 -3.16
N VAL A 1216 -51.42 -15.09 -2.58
CA VAL A 1216 -50.89 -16.38 -3.01
C VAL A 1216 -52.08 -17.25 -3.43
N THR A 1217 -52.06 -17.82 -4.63
CA THR A 1217 -53.14 -18.69 -5.13
C THR A 1217 -52.55 -20.01 -5.62
N THR A 1218 -52.90 -21.10 -4.95
CA THR A 1218 -52.55 -22.49 -5.33
C THR A 1218 -53.71 -23.16 -6.06
N THR A 1219 -53.43 -23.90 -7.12
CA THR A 1219 -54.39 -24.81 -7.76
C THR A 1219 -53.84 -26.24 -7.69
N GLY A 1220 -54.57 -27.15 -7.03
CA GLY A 1220 -54.18 -28.57 -6.88
C GLY A 1220 -54.72 -29.20 -5.61
N ALA A 1221 -54.26 -28.73 -4.44
CA ALA A 1221 -54.63 -29.26 -3.12
C ALA A 1221 -54.76 -28.15 -2.05
N ASN A 1222 -55.11 -28.52 -0.83
CA ASN A 1222 -55.28 -27.60 0.31
C ASN A 1222 -53.94 -27.32 1.00
N TYR A 1223 -53.31 -26.19 0.68
CA TYR A 1223 -52.10 -25.71 1.35
C TYR A 1223 -52.46 -24.70 2.44
N THR A 1224 -51.77 -24.77 3.59
CA THR A 1224 -51.80 -23.73 4.62
C THR A 1224 -50.51 -22.92 4.58
N THR A 1225 -50.63 -21.61 4.44
CA THR A 1225 -49.55 -20.63 4.62
C THR A 1225 -49.43 -20.23 6.09
N THR A 1226 -48.19 -20.01 6.54
CA THR A 1226 -47.88 -19.40 7.84
C THR A 1226 -46.79 -18.36 7.67
N GLY A 1227 -47.10 -17.11 7.99
CA GLY A 1227 -46.22 -15.95 7.95
C GLY A 1227 -46.97 -14.72 8.47
N GLU A 1228 -46.26 -13.73 8.99
CA GLU A 1228 -46.87 -12.49 9.51
C GLU A 1228 -46.94 -11.43 8.39
N ASN A 1229 -48.03 -10.65 8.36
CA ASN A 1229 -48.35 -9.74 7.25
C ASN A 1229 -47.80 -8.30 7.46
N VAL A 1230 -46.70 -8.14 8.19
CA VAL A 1230 -46.03 -6.84 8.39
C VAL A 1230 -44.53 -7.05 8.26
N LEU A 1231 -43.88 -6.23 7.43
CA LEU A 1231 -42.43 -6.20 7.19
C LEU A 1231 -41.95 -4.74 7.31
N HIS A 1232 -40.72 -4.54 7.76
CA HIS A 1232 -40.05 -3.25 7.70
C HIS A 1232 -39.01 -3.22 6.56
N PRO A 1233 -38.62 -2.01 6.08
CA PRO A 1233 -37.61 -1.90 5.03
C PRO A 1233 -36.28 -2.54 5.42
N GLY A 1234 -35.86 -3.55 4.65
CA GLY A 1234 -34.67 -4.38 4.92
C GLY A 1234 -34.96 -5.80 5.39
N ASP A 1235 -36.20 -6.14 5.78
CA ASP A 1235 -36.56 -7.50 6.17
C ASP A 1235 -36.66 -8.45 4.97
N SER A 1236 -36.20 -9.70 5.14
CA SER A 1236 -36.36 -10.77 4.15
C SER A 1236 -37.63 -11.58 4.41
N LEU A 1237 -38.56 -11.58 3.46
CA LEU A 1237 -39.78 -12.40 3.55
C LEU A 1237 -39.49 -13.87 3.20
N PHE A 1238 -39.83 -14.78 4.11
CA PHE A 1238 -39.85 -16.23 3.88
C PHE A 1238 -41.28 -16.75 3.87
N ILE A 1239 -41.69 -17.41 2.78
CA ILE A 1239 -42.99 -18.07 2.67
C ILE A 1239 -42.77 -19.59 2.69
N ILE A 1240 -43.33 -20.28 3.69
CA ILE A 1240 -43.28 -21.74 3.80
C ILE A 1240 -44.62 -22.32 3.32
N LEU A 1241 -44.56 -23.25 2.37
CA LEU A 1241 -45.71 -23.99 1.85
C LEU A 1241 -45.56 -25.49 2.18
N ASN A 1242 -46.35 -25.98 3.12
CA ASN A 1242 -46.36 -27.39 3.50
C ASN A 1242 -47.48 -28.14 2.78
N ASN A 1243 -47.16 -29.24 2.08
CA ASN A 1243 -48.14 -30.22 1.64
C ASN A 1243 -48.23 -31.37 2.66
N SER A 1244 -49.43 -31.73 3.09
CA SER A 1244 -49.69 -32.92 3.91
C SER A 1244 -50.30 -34.09 3.13
N ASP A 1245 -50.68 -33.88 1.86
CA ASP A 1245 -51.30 -34.89 0.99
C ASP A 1245 -50.42 -35.22 -0.22
N THR A 1246 -49.68 -36.33 -0.13
CA THR A 1246 -48.80 -36.82 -1.20
C THR A 1246 -49.55 -37.38 -2.41
N SER A 1247 -50.89 -37.49 -2.39
CA SER A 1247 -51.67 -38.07 -3.48
C SER A 1247 -52.03 -37.09 -4.60
N ASN A 1248 -51.85 -35.78 -4.38
CA ASN A 1248 -52.29 -34.73 -5.29
C ASN A 1248 -51.28 -33.56 -5.36
N PRO A 1249 -50.26 -33.64 -6.24
CA PRO A 1249 -49.17 -32.65 -6.30
C PRO A 1249 -49.64 -31.27 -6.79
N MET A 1250 -48.92 -30.22 -6.40
CA MET A 1250 -49.24 -28.85 -6.81
C MET A 1250 -48.96 -28.63 -8.29
N THR A 1251 -50.01 -28.45 -9.10
CA THR A 1251 -49.88 -28.24 -10.55
C THR A 1251 -49.78 -26.76 -10.96
N LYS A 1252 -50.18 -25.83 -10.08
CA LYS A 1252 -49.89 -24.40 -10.27
C LYS A 1252 -49.78 -23.64 -8.95
N LEU A 1253 -48.71 -22.83 -8.86
CA LEU A 1253 -48.49 -21.78 -7.87
C LEU A 1253 -48.52 -20.42 -8.58
N SER A 1254 -49.09 -19.39 -7.97
CA SER A 1254 -49.09 -18.02 -8.51
C SER A 1254 -49.15 -16.98 -7.39
N PHE A 1255 -48.41 -15.89 -7.58
CA PHE A 1255 -48.25 -14.79 -6.62
C PHE A 1255 -48.62 -13.46 -7.27
N THR A 1256 -49.26 -12.55 -6.53
CA THR A 1256 -49.44 -11.14 -6.96
C THR A 1256 -49.07 -10.22 -5.81
N LEU A 1257 -48.17 -9.26 -6.08
CA LEU A 1257 -47.82 -8.17 -5.17
C LEU A 1257 -48.47 -6.87 -5.65
N TYR A 1258 -48.92 -6.05 -4.70
CA TYR A 1258 -49.44 -4.70 -4.94
C TYR A 1258 -48.67 -3.69 -4.08
N GLY A 1259 -48.05 -2.70 -4.73
CA GLY A 1259 -47.45 -1.54 -4.09
C GLY A 1259 -48.33 -0.29 -4.30
N VAL A 1260 -48.34 0.60 -3.32
CA VAL A 1260 -49.11 1.86 -3.35
C VAL A 1260 -48.15 3.04 -3.48
N LYS A 1261 -48.60 4.10 -4.16
CA LYS A 1261 -47.82 5.30 -4.46
C LYS A 1261 -48.22 6.44 -3.53
N ASN A 1262 -47.29 6.88 -2.68
CA ASN A 1262 -47.28 8.23 -2.10
C ASN A 1262 -46.03 8.98 -2.60
N PRO A 1263 -46.07 10.33 -2.68
CA PRO A 1263 -45.01 11.15 -3.25
C PRO A 1263 -43.85 11.46 -2.28
#